data_AF-A0A966PY32-F1
#
_entry.id   AF-A0A966PY32-F1
#
_cell.length_a   1.000
_cell.length_b   1.000
_cell.length_c   1.000
_cell.angle_alpha   90.00
_cell.angle_beta   90.00
_cell.angle_gamma   90.00
#
_symmetry.space_group_name_H-M   'P 1'
#
loop_
_entity.id
_entity.type
_entity.pdbx_description
1 polymer ?
#
loop_
_entity_poly.entity_id
_entity_poly.type
_entity_poly.pdbx_seq_one_letter_code
_entity_poly.pdbx_strand_id
1 'polypeptide(L)'
;MTDAKTDLPGIYKTPEGFLINKDNNALAAYKAKRQREDTFDTWRLRTNQIILYSNQLNEQQNLVFETSNAVYNVANAVYAQSNTDNARLSAAYVVLNAAFTQSNTDNIRLSAAYVVTNSAFARVNSVYDLANSNYGLTNAAFDVANAAFAAQNADYSMSNAAYTVANAAYTSGNANYTLTNAAFTQSNTDNVRLSAAYVSSNAAYVVVNAAYTSINAGYVVVNAAYTYTNSSYVVANAAYTQANTARNRANDAYGLAQVLGGDSANIVIYLADNWYVTNTAFDVANAAFVQSNTDNSRLTTAFNQSNTNNTRLSAAYVSSNAAYVVVNAAYTSINAGYTVANAAFARANLAANNLANTATAANNYAGAMANSVNAYTTATYIKLTSATQTITGDLSITGNLTLLGNVTTLTSNNLIVGDSLIYLAANNYSGTDFLDIGFIGNYGNTTGANVHTGLIRDATDKQYYLFNAYDAEPANNTFVPGSNNMVNAVLVADINTSNLTLGGANAIVWIKSAYDFSNGVSTNTTAAFAKANGVATGANGYAVQVGAASNTWANSVFSTQTNTAVIFNVANAAFNAANNVGPQIAPAYNTANASFNTANGLSNGTISHSNIALTGTINNNANASTQVLTDGATISWNVAAGMIATVTLGGDRTLANPTNLKVGTYILHVIQDGTGSRTLTFSSAYKWPAGVAPILTTTIGARDLLSFVSDGTNLYGSFLPDVK
;
A
#
# COMPACT_ATOMS: atom_id res chain seq x y z
N MET A 1 -99.31 -85.44 -6.91
CA MET A 1 -100.69 -84.93 -6.77
C MET A 1 -101.62 -85.95 -7.42
N THR A 2 -102.56 -86.49 -6.63
CA THR A 2 -103.92 -86.97 -6.99
C THR A 2 -104.14 -87.82 -8.26
N ASP A 3 -104.50 -89.08 -8.02
CA ASP A 3 -105.74 -89.76 -8.46
C ASP A 3 -106.59 -89.13 -9.58
N ALA A 4 -107.03 -89.95 -10.56
CA ALA A 4 -108.42 -90.44 -10.65
C ALA A 4 -108.83 -90.98 -12.05
N LYS A 5 -109.12 -92.30 -12.07
CA LYS A 5 -110.22 -93.07 -12.70
C LYS A 5 -110.86 -92.64 -14.03
N THR A 6 -111.05 -93.61 -14.94
CA THR A 6 -112.40 -94.07 -15.40
C THR A 6 -112.32 -95.45 -16.08
N ASP A 7 -113.38 -96.25 -15.88
CA ASP A 7 -113.50 -97.71 -16.08
C ASP A 7 -113.72 -98.18 -17.54
N LEU A 8 -112.99 -99.23 -17.95
CA LEU A 8 -113.39 -100.30 -18.90
C LEU A 8 -112.41 -101.50 -18.72
N PRO A 9 -112.86 -102.77 -18.53
CA PRO A 9 -111.96 -103.87 -18.15
C PRO A 9 -111.21 -104.46 -19.36
N GLY A 10 -109.87 -104.56 -19.27
CA GLY A 10 -109.08 -105.47 -20.11
C GLY A 10 -107.83 -104.91 -20.83
N ILE A 11 -107.46 -103.63 -20.65
CA ILE A 11 -106.33 -103.03 -21.37
C ILE A 11 -105.46 -102.20 -20.41
N TYR A 12 -104.14 -102.46 -20.35
CA TYR A 12 -103.19 -101.62 -19.61
C TYR A 12 -102.40 -100.71 -20.56
N LYS A 13 -102.29 -99.43 -20.17
CA LYS A 13 -101.51 -98.40 -20.85
C LYS A 13 -100.14 -98.29 -20.17
N THR A 14 -99.06 -98.42 -20.95
CA THR A 14 -97.70 -98.17 -20.45
C THR A 14 -97.45 -96.65 -20.29
N PRO A 15 -96.48 -96.20 -19.48
CA PRO A 15 -96.26 -94.79 -19.17
C PRO A 15 -96.03 -93.90 -20.39
N GLU A 16 -95.62 -94.46 -21.54
CA GLU A 16 -95.44 -93.74 -22.80
C GLU A 16 -96.65 -93.81 -23.76
N GLY A 17 -97.78 -94.42 -23.36
CA GLY A 17 -99.07 -94.16 -23.99
C GLY A 17 -99.57 -95.12 -25.09
N PHE A 18 -98.95 -96.29 -25.29
CA PHE A 18 -99.40 -97.32 -26.27
C PHE A 18 -100.22 -98.44 -25.62
N LEU A 19 -101.25 -98.95 -26.32
CA LEU A 19 -102.14 -100.06 -25.90
C LEU A 19 -101.58 -101.39 -26.46
N ILE A 20 -101.25 -102.37 -25.62
CA ILE A 20 -100.60 -103.62 -26.05
C ILE A 20 -101.30 -104.85 -25.43
N ASN A 21 -101.72 -105.80 -26.28
CA ASN A 21 -102.33 -107.08 -25.91
C ASN A 21 -101.25 -108.14 -25.58
N LYS A 22 -101.55 -109.09 -24.68
CA LYS A 22 -100.61 -109.96 -23.96
C LYS A 22 -100.06 -111.11 -24.82
N ASP A 23 -99.18 -110.79 -25.77
CA ASP A 23 -98.31 -111.79 -26.42
C ASP A 23 -96.83 -111.43 -26.23
N ASN A 24 -96.06 -112.38 -25.69
CA ASN A 24 -94.81 -112.20 -24.93
C ASN A 24 -93.58 -111.69 -25.72
N ASN A 25 -93.70 -111.27 -26.98
CA ASN A 25 -92.55 -110.93 -27.84
C ASN A 25 -92.28 -109.42 -28.05
N ALA A 26 -93.24 -108.53 -27.78
CA ALA A 26 -93.08 -107.09 -28.05
C ALA A 26 -92.25 -106.32 -27.00
N LEU A 27 -92.15 -106.82 -25.76
CA LEU A 27 -91.47 -106.14 -24.65
C LEU A 27 -89.93 -106.16 -24.77
N ALA A 28 -89.36 -107.15 -25.47
CA ALA A 28 -87.92 -107.32 -25.59
C ALA A 28 -87.28 -106.29 -26.54
N ALA A 29 -87.96 -105.93 -27.64
CA ALA A 29 -87.44 -105.01 -28.65
C ALA A 29 -87.39 -103.54 -28.18
N TYR A 30 -88.32 -103.12 -27.31
CA TYR A 30 -88.35 -101.75 -26.77
C TYR A 30 -87.18 -101.44 -25.83
N LYS A 31 -86.72 -102.44 -25.05
CA LYS A 31 -85.63 -102.25 -24.08
C LYS A 31 -84.26 -101.96 -24.73
N ALA A 32 -83.98 -102.53 -25.90
CA ALA A 32 -82.68 -102.38 -26.57
C ALA A 32 -82.46 -101.01 -27.24
N LYS A 33 -83.53 -100.29 -27.62
CA LYS A 33 -83.43 -98.95 -28.22
C LYS A 33 -83.12 -97.89 -27.15
N ARG A 34 -83.79 -97.98 -25.98
CA ARG A 34 -83.65 -97.04 -24.86
C ARG A 34 -82.23 -97.00 -24.28
N GLN A 35 -81.54 -98.14 -24.23
CA GLN A 35 -80.15 -98.22 -23.74
C GLN A 35 -79.13 -97.46 -24.60
N ARG A 36 -79.35 -97.33 -25.92
CA ARG A 36 -78.44 -96.59 -26.82
C ARG A 36 -78.66 -95.09 -26.79
N GLU A 37 -79.89 -94.65 -26.58
CA GLU A 37 -80.23 -93.22 -26.43
C GLU A 37 -79.72 -92.70 -25.06
N ASP A 38 -79.80 -93.50 -23.99
CA ASP A 38 -79.25 -93.14 -22.66
C ASP A 38 -77.71 -92.95 -22.68
N THR A 39 -76.98 -93.68 -23.53
CA THR A 39 -75.50 -93.60 -23.56
C THR A 39 -74.99 -92.34 -24.23
N PHE A 40 -75.64 -91.87 -25.31
CA PHE A 40 -75.27 -90.63 -25.99
C PHE A 40 -75.61 -89.38 -25.16
N ASP A 41 -76.79 -89.34 -24.53
CA ASP A 41 -77.15 -88.23 -23.64
C ASP A 41 -76.26 -88.18 -22.40
N THR A 42 -75.84 -89.34 -21.87
CA THR A 42 -74.85 -89.41 -20.79
C THR A 42 -73.48 -88.84 -21.21
N TRP A 43 -73.01 -89.15 -22.43
CA TRP A 43 -71.76 -88.60 -22.96
C TRP A 43 -71.84 -87.09 -23.20
N ARG A 44 -72.95 -86.60 -23.77
CA ARG A 44 -73.20 -85.17 -24.01
C ARG A 44 -73.26 -84.38 -22.70
N LEU A 45 -73.98 -84.89 -21.69
CA LEU A 45 -74.07 -84.27 -20.36
C LEU A 45 -72.71 -84.21 -19.68
N ARG A 46 -71.93 -85.31 -19.70
CA ARG A 46 -70.57 -85.32 -19.13
C ARG A 46 -69.63 -84.36 -19.84
N THR A 47 -69.69 -84.28 -21.17
CA THR A 47 -68.84 -83.37 -21.95
C THR A 47 -69.19 -81.91 -21.66
N ASN A 48 -70.48 -81.56 -21.60
CA ASN A 48 -70.92 -80.22 -21.21
C ASN A 48 -70.56 -79.88 -19.76
N GLN A 49 -70.63 -80.85 -18.83
CA GLN A 49 -70.16 -80.66 -17.46
C GLN A 49 -68.65 -80.42 -17.38
N ILE A 50 -67.85 -81.13 -18.20
CA ILE A 50 -66.40 -80.91 -18.28
C ILE A 50 -66.09 -79.52 -18.85
N ILE A 51 -66.80 -79.10 -19.90
CA ILE A 51 -66.63 -77.76 -20.49
C ILE A 51 -67.02 -76.67 -19.47
N LEU A 52 -68.14 -76.83 -18.76
CA LEU A 52 -68.56 -75.92 -17.70
C LEU A 52 -67.52 -75.85 -16.57
N TYR A 53 -67.01 -76.99 -16.12
CA TYR A 53 -65.98 -77.04 -15.09
C TYR A 53 -64.67 -76.41 -15.56
N SER A 54 -64.26 -76.66 -16.82
CA SER A 54 -63.08 -76.04 -17.42
C SER A 54 -63.23 -74.53 -17.56
N ASN A 55 -64.41 -74.04 -17.93
CA ASN A 55 -64.70 -72.60 -18.01
C ASN A 55 -64.71 -71.97 -16.61
N GLN A 56 -65.31 -72.62 -15.62
CA GLN A 56 -65.27 -72.17 -14.23
C GLN A 56 -63.84 -72.13 -13.68
N LEU A 57 -63.01 -73.13 -14.01
CA LEU A 57 -61.60 -73.15 -13.62
C LEU A 57 -60.83 -71.99 -14.27
N ASN A 58 -61.10 -71.70 -15.55
CA ASN A 58 -60.46 -70.62 -16.30
C ASN A 58 -60.91 -69.24 -15.79
N GLU A 59 -62.20 -69.08 -15.44
CA GLU A 59 -62.72 -67.89 -14.77
C GLU A 59 -62.09 -67.70 -13.39
N GLN A 60 -61.92 -68.77 -12.59
CA GLN A 60 -61.21 -68.70 -11.32
C GLN A 60 -59.73 -68.33 -11.49
N GLN A 61 -59.05 -68.88 -12.51
CA GLN A 61 -57.67 -68.53 -12.84
C GLN A 61 -57.55 -67.07 -13.29
N ASN A 62 -58.47 -66.58 -14.11
CA ASN A 62 -58.52 -65.17 -14.51
C ASN A 62 -58.79 -64.26 -13.31
N LEU A 63 -59.70 -64.64 -12.41
CA LEU A 63 -59.96 -63.87 -11.20
C LEU A 63 -58.72 -63.81 -10.28
N VAL A 64 -57.99 -64.92 -10.14
CA VAL A 64 -56.71 -64.99 -9.40
C VAL A 64 -55.64 -64.12 -10.07
N PHE A 65 -55.57 -64.13 -11.40
CA PHE A 65 -54.65 -63.29 -12.15
C PHE A 65 -54.98 -61.80 -11.98
N GLU A 66 -56.25 -61.41 -12.12
CA GLU A 66 -56.72 -60.04 -11.93
C GLU A 66 -56.49 -59.55 -10.49
N THR A 67 -56.78 -60.37 -9.48
CA THR A 67 -56.47 -60.04 -8.07
C THR A 67 -54.97 -59.94 -7.82
N SER A 68 -54.15 -60.83 -8.38
CA SER A 68 -52.69 -60.72 -8.28
C SER A 68 -52.17 -59.44 -8.93
N ASN A 69 -52.74 -59.06 -10.08
CA ASN A 69 -52.37 -57.83 -10.78
C ASN A 69 -52.81 -56.58 -10.01
N ALA A 70 -53.99 -56.61 -9.37
CA ALA A 70 -54.45 -55.56 -8.48
C ALA A 70 -53.53 -55.41 -7.25
N VAL A 71 -53.12 -56.52 -6.63
CA VAL A 71 -52.15 -56.52 -5.53
C VAL A 71 -50.79 -55.98 -5.97
N TYR A 72 -50.30 -56.37 -7.16
CA TYR A 72 -49.06 -55.84 -7.73
C TYR A 72 -49.13 -54.33 -7.96
N ASN A 73 -50.25 -53.82 -8.51
CA ASN A 73 -50.46 -52.39 -8.70
C ASN A 73 -50.51 -51.63 -7.37
N VAL A 74 -51.15 -52.20 -6.34
CA VAL A 74 -51.14 -51.62 -4.98
C VAL A 74 -49.73 -51.61 -4.40
N ALA A 75 -48.97 -52.69 -4.55
CA ALA A 75 -47.58 -52.77 -4.08
C ALA A 75 -46.68 -51.73 -4.77
N ASN A 76 -46.83 -51.55 -6.09
CA ASN A 76 -46.12 -50.51 -6.84
C ASN A 76 -46.52 -49.10 -6.40
N ALA A 77 -47.81 -48.85 -6.14
CA ALA A 77 -48.28 -47.57 -5.61
C ALA A 77 -47.69 -47.28 -4.22
N VAL A 78 -47.63 -48.28 -3.34
CA VAL A 78 -46.99 -48.18 -2.02
C VAL A 78 -45.48 -47.93 -2.15
N TYR A 79 -44.80 -48.59 -3.08
CA TYR A 79 -43.37 -48.38 -3.33
C TYR A 79 -43.09 -46.96 -3.86
N ALA A 80 -43.90 -46.47 -4.80
CA ALA A 80 -43.81 -45.10 -5.31
C ALA A 80 -44.05 -44.06 -4.21
N GLN A 81 -45.03 -44.31 -3.33
CA GLN A 81 -45.30 -43.46 -2.17
C GLN A 81 -44.11 -43.48 -1.19
N SER A 82 -43.53 -44.64 -0.90
CA SER A 82 -42.36 -44.78 -0.02
C SER A 82 -41.13 -44.04 -0.57
N ASN A 83 -40.89 -44.10 -1.88
CA ASN A 83 -39.84 -43.31 -2.53
C ASN A 83 -40.09 -41.80 -2.42
N THR A 84 -41.35 -41.38 -2.57
CA THR A 84 -41.74 -39.97 -2.39
C THR A 84 -41.51 -39.53 -0.94
N ASP A 85 -41.84 -40.37 0.03
CA ASP A 85 -41.64 -40.08 1.45
C ASP A 85 -40.15 -40.08 1.83
N ASN A 86 -39.34 -40.95 1.23
CA ASN A 86 -37.89 -40.92 1.39
C ASN A 86 -37.27 -39.65 0.78
N ALA A 87 -37.79 -39.18 -0.35
CA ALA A 87 -37.37 -37.91 -0.94
C ALA A 87 -37.76 -36.72 -0.06
N ARG A 88 -38.97 -36.73 0.53
CA ARG A 88 -39.42 -35.72 1.52
C ARG A 88 -38.54 -35.74 2.77
N LEU A 89 -38.20 -36.93 3.28
CA LEU A 89 -37.32 -37.08 4.44
C LEU A 89 -35.91 -36.57 4.16
N SER A 90 -35.37 -36.87 2.97
CA SER A 90 -34.06 -36.38 2.52
C SER A 90 -34.06 -34.85 2.39
N ALA A 91 -35.11 -34.27 1.82
CA ALA A 91 -35.27 -32.82 1.74
C ALA A 91 -35.38 -32.18 3.13
N ALA A 92 -36.15 -32.79 4.05
CA ALA A 92 -36.24 -32.33 5.44
C ALA A 92 -34.89 -32.39 6.17
N TYR A 93 -34.08 -33.43 5.92
CA TYR A 93 -32.74 -33.56 6.49
C TYR A 93 -31.78 -32.46 6.00
N VAL A 94 -31.84 -32.12 4.70
CA VAL A 94 -31.08 -31.00 4.13
C VAL A 94 -31.47 -29.67 4.80
N VAL A 95 -32.77 -29.42 4.97
CA VAL A 95 -33.27 -28.21 5.65
C VAL A 95 -32.81 -28.16 7.11
N LEU A 96 -32.85 -29.30 7.82
CA LEU A 96 -32.38 -29.40 9.21
C LEU A 96 -30.88 -29.10 9.33
N ASN A 97 -30.06 -29.65 8.44
CA ASN A 97 -28.61 -29.39 8.42
C ASN A 97 -28.30 -27.92 8.09
N ALA A 98 -29.05 -27.32 7.16
CA ALA A 98 -28.94 -25.90 6.86
C ALA A 98 -29.29 -25.05 8.10
N ALA A 99 -30.38 -25.39 8.80
CA ALA A 99 -30.78 -24.72 10.04
C ALA A 99 -29.73 -24.87 11.16
N PHE A 100 -29.12 -26.06 11.30
CA PHE A 100 -28.05 -26.30 12.28
C PHE A 100 -26.79 -25.49 11.96
N THR A 101 -26.42 -25.41 10.68
CA THR A 101 -25.29 -24.59 10.23
C THR A 101 -25.54 -23.11 10.49
N GLN A 102 -26.77 -22.64 10.24
CA GLN A 102 -27.18 -21.28 10.56
C GLN A 102 -27.08 -21.00 12.06
N SER A 103 -27.59 -21.91 12.90
CA SER A 103 -27.50 -21.80 14.36
C SER A 103 -26.04 -21.74 14.87
N ASN A 104 -25.14 -22.52 14.30
CA ASN A 104 -23.71 -22.44 14.63
C ASN A 104 -23.10 -21.10 14.21
N THR A 105 -23.48 -20.59 13.03
CA THR A 105 -23.04 -19.28 12.56
C THR A 105 -23.55 -18.17 13.48
N ASP A 106 -24.80 -18.27 13.93
CA ASP A 106 -25.40 -17.30 14.86
C ASP A 106 -24.76 -17.37 16.26
N ASN A 107 -24.37 -18.55 16.74
CA ASN A 107 -23.58 -18.70 17.96
C ASN A 107 -22.18 -18.06 17.85
N ILE A 108 -21.52 -18.18 16.69
CA ILE A 108 -20.24 -17.51 16.43
C ILE A 108 -20.44 -15.99 16.44
N ARG A 109 -21.48 -15.48 15.76
CA ARG A 109 -21.82 -14.04 15.76
C ARG A 109 -22.10 -13.53 17.17
N LEU A 110 -22.85 -14.29 17.97
CA LEU A 110 -23.16 -13.95 19.35
C LEU A 110 -21.90 -13.92 20.23
N SER A 111 -21.00 -14.89 20.06
CA SER A 111 -19.72 -14.95 20.77
C SER A 111 -18.83 -13.76 20.41
N ALA A 112 -18.76 -13.40 19.13
CA ALA A 112 -18.03 -12.21 18.68
C ALA A 112 -18.63 -10.91 19.25
N ALA A 113 -19.97 -10.79 19.25
CA ALA A 113 -20.67 -9.66 19.85
C ALA A 113 -20.40 -9.56 21.37
N TYR A 114 -20.34 -10.69 22.07
CA TYR A 114 -19.99 -10.76 23.49
C TYR A 114 -18.57 -10.24 23.75
N VAL A 115 -17.58 -10.65 22.94
CA VAL A 115 -16.20 -10.15 23.04
C VAL A 115 -16.11 -8.64 22.80
N VAL A 116 -16.82 -8.14 21.78
CA VAL A 116 -16.89 -6.69 21.50
C VAL A 116 -17.50 -5.93 22.67
N THR A 117 -18.59 -6.46 23.25
CA THR A 117 -19.27 -5.84 24.40
C THR A 117 -18.38 -5.81 25.64
N ASN A 118 -17.67 -6.90 25.94
CA ASN A 118 -16.71 -6.94 27.05
C ASN A 118 -15.54 -5.97 26.84
N SER A 119 -15.05 -5.85 25.60
CA SER A 119 -13.99 -4.90 25.25
C SER A 119 -14.47 -3.45 25.40
N ALA A 120 -15.73 -3.18 25.01
CA ALA A 120 -16.36 -1.88 25.23
C ALA A 120 -16.53 -1.57 26.73
N PHE A 121 -16.92 -2.56 27.54
CA PHE A 121 -17.01 -2.42 28.99
C PHE A 121 -15.66 -2.13 29.65
N ALA A 122 -14.59 -2.83 29.25
CA ALA A 122 -13.24 -2.57 29.74
C ALA A 122 -12.75 -1.14 29.42
N ARG A 123 -13.07 -0.65 28.21
CA ARG A 123 -12.81 0.75 27.83
C ARG A 123 -13.57 1.74 28.70
N VAL A 124 -14.85 1.49 28.98
CA VAL A 124 -15.67 2.35 29.84
C VAL A 124 -15.08 2.39 31.26
N ASN A 125 -14.66 1.25 31.82
CA ASN A 125 -13.99 1.22 33.12
C ASN A 125 -12.68 2.03 33.12
N SER A 126 -11.86 1.91 32.07
CA SER A 126 -10.63 2.70 31.96
C SER A 126 -10.92 4.21 31.92
N VAL A 127 -11.98 4.62 31.22
CA VAL A 127 -12.43 6.02 31.21
C VAL A 127 -12.94 6.47 32.58
N TYR A 128 -13.63 5.59 33.30
CA TYR A 128 -14.10 5.86 34.66
C TYR A 128 -12.93 6.02 35.65
N ASP A 129 -11.90 5.17 35.56
CA ASP A 129 -10.70 5.26 36.38
C ASP A 129 -9.92 6.56 36.11
N LEU A 130 -9.84 6.96 34.84
CA LEU A 130 -9.25 8.24 34.44
C LEU A 130 -10.06 9.42 34.99
N ALA A 131 -11.39 9.37 34.93
CA ALA A 131 -12.26 10.40 35.48
C ALA A 131 -12.10 10.52 37.01
N ASN A 132 -12.00 9.41 37.73
CA ASN A 132 -11.73 9.40 39.17
C ASN A 132 -10.35 9.97 39.51
N SER A 133 -9.33 9.65 38.71
CA SER A 133 -7.99 10.22 38.88
C SER A 133 -7.99 11.74 38.67
N ASN A 134 -8.69 12.23 37.64
CA ASN A 134 -8.87 13.66 37.38
C ASN A 134 -9.65 14.35 38.51
N TYR A 135 -10.66 13.70 39.07
CA TYR A 135 -11.39 14.20 40.23
C TYR A 135 -10.46 14.33 41.46
N GLY A 136 -9.61 13.33 41.71
CA GLY A 136 -8.60 13.38 42.77
C GLY A 136 -7.60 14.53 42.58
N LEU A 137 -7.12 14.75 41.36
CA LEU A 137 -6.23 15.89 41.03
C LEU A 137 -6.94 17.24 41.22
N THR A 138 -8.22 17.33 40.88
CA THR A 138 -9.02 18.54 41.06
C THR A 138 -9.22 18.86 42.55
N ASN A 139 -9.49 17.85 43.37
CA ASN A 139 -9.58 18.02 44.82
C ASN A 139 -8.24 18.45 45.43
N ALA A 140 -7.12 17.83 45.01
CA ALA A 140 -5.80 18.25 45.46
C ALA A 140 -5.48 19.70 45.08
N ALA A 141 -5.86 20.13 43.86
CA ALA A 141 -5.72 21.52 43.43
C ALA A 141 -6.58 22.47 44.28
N PHE A 142 -7.80 22.04 44.65
CA PHE A 142 -8.68 22.80 45.53
C PHE A 142 -8.11 22.94 46.95
N ASP A 143 -7.52 21.88 47.50
CA ASP A 143 -6.85 21.91 48.81
C ASP A 143 -5.65 22.87 48.80
N VAL A 144 -4.85 22.87 47.73
CA VAL A 144 -3.75 23.82 47.54
C VAL A 144 -4.27 25.26 47.45
N ALA A 145 -5.36 25.50 46.74
CA ALA A 145 -5.98 26.83 46.66
C ALA A 145 -6.50 27.30 48.03
N ASN A 146 -7.12 26.41 48.80
CA ASN A 146 -7.57 26.72 50.17
C ASN A 146 -6.40 27.01 51.11
N ALA A 147 -5.31 26.25 51.02
CA ALA A 147 -4.10 26.50 51.79
C ALA A 147 -3.46 27.86 51.44
N ALA A 148 -3.42 28.21 50.15
CA ALA A 148 -2.97 29.52 49.71
C ALA A 148 -3.86 30.66 50.23
N PHE A 149 -5.19 30.49 50.21
CA PHE A 149 -6.13 31.46 50.76
C PHE A 149 -5.98 31.63 52.28
N ALA A 150 -5.78 30.53 53.01
CA ALA A 150 -5.50 30.57 54.45
C ALA A 150 -4.19 31.31 54.77
N ALA A 151 -3.13 31.09 53.99
CA ALA A 151 -1.88 31.82 54.13
C ALA A 151 -2.06 33.33 53.87
N GLN A 152 -2.82 33.69 52.84
CA GLN A 152 -3.10 35.08 52.52
C GLN A 152 -3.90 35.80 53.63
N ASN A 153 -4.84 35.10 54.26
CA ASN A 153 -5.55 35.63 55.44
C ASN A 153 -4.64 35.78 56.66
N ALA A 154 -3.68 34.87 56.85
CA ALA A 154 -2.68 34.98 57.91
C ALA A 154 -1.79 36.23 57.71
N ASP A 155 -1.33 36.46 56.48
CA ASP A 155 -0.56 37.65 56.10
C ASP A 155 -1.37 38.94 56.32
N TYR A 156 -2.66 38.94 55.96
CA TYR A 156 -3.54 40.08 56.19
C TYR A 156 -3.72 40.38 57.68
N SER A 157 -3.88 39.34 58.51
CA SER A 157 -3.96 39.46 59.97
C SER A 157 -2.67 40.01 60.57
N MET A 158 -1.50 39.54 60.10
CA MET A 158 -0.19 40.05 60.51
C MET A 158 0.01 41.52 60.09
N SER A 159 -0.47 41.91 58.91
CA SER A 159 -0.43 43.29 58.44
C SER A 159 -1.28 44.22 59.32
N ASN A 160 -2.50 43.78 59.68
CA ASN A 160 -3.35 44.52 60.62
C ASN A 160 -2.73 44.64 62.03
N ALA A 161 -2.08 43.58 62.51
CA ALA A 161 -1.36 43.61 63.77
C ALA A 161 -0.18 44.60 63.71
N ALA A 162 0.58 44.60 62.61
CA ALA A 162 1.65 45.55 62.38
C ALA A 162 1.13 47.00 62.30
N TYR A 163 -0.01 47.23 61.65
CA TYR A 163 -0.66 48.54 61.57
C TYR A 163 -1.09 49.04 62.95
N THR A 164 -1.63 48.15 63.79
CA THR A 164 -1.99 48.46 65.17
C THR A 164 -0.77 48.85 66.01
N VAL A 165 0.33 48.11 65.86
CA VAL A 165 1.61 48.42 66.53
C VAL A 165 2.19 49.75 66.04
N ALA A 166 2.11 50.04 64.74
CA ALA A 166 2.56 51.31 64.18
C ALA A 166 1.76 52.49 64.72
N ASN A 167 0.43 52.38 64.82
CA ASN A 167 -0.41 53.41 65.44
C ASN A 167 -0.08 53.60 66.93
N ALA A 168 0.11 52.51 67.69
CA ALA A 168 0.51 52.61 69.09
C ALA A 168 1.88 53.29 69.26
N ALA A 169 2.84 52.99 68.36
CA ALA A 169 4.13 53.66 68.32
C ALA A 169 4.01 55.15 67.97
N TYR A 170 3.13 55.52 67.02
CA TYR A 170 2.86 56.91 66.67
C TYR A 170 2.23 57.69 67.84
N THR A 171 1.25 57.11 68.52
CA THR A 171 0.66 57.70 69.73
C THR A 171 1.71 57.87 70.84
N SER A 172 2.57 56.87 71.04
CA SER A 172 3.67 56.94 72.02
C SER A 172 4.72 57.98 71.64
N GLY A 173 5.02 58.13 70.35
CA GLY A 173 5.89 59.17 69.82
C GLY A 173 5.35 60.57 70.08
N ASN A 174 4.05 60.80 69.84
CA ASN A 174 3.40 62.08 70.13
C ASN A 174 3.35 62.38 71.63
N ALA A 175 3.12 61.36 72.47
CA ALA A 175 3.18 61.50 73.92
C ALA A 175 4.61 61.89 74.36
N ASN A 176 5.63 61.23 73.82
CA ASN A 176 7.04 61.57 74.09
C ASN A 176 7.41 62.96 73.59
N TYR A 177 6.92 63.38 72.42
CA TYR A 177 7.13 64.74 71.92
C TYR A 177 6.54 65.78 72.88
N THR A 178 5.32 65.54 73.35
CA THR A 178 4.65 66.39 74.34
C THR A 178 5.45 66.44 75.65
N LEU A 179 5.93 65.29 76.13
CA LEU A 179 6.73 65.18 77.34
C LEU A 179 8.08 65.90 77.20
N THR A 180 8.72 65.78 76.04
CA THR A 180 10.00 66.43 75.73
C THR A 180 9.83 67.94 75.65
N ASN A 181 8.75 68.42 75.05
CA ASN A 181 8.46 69.84 74.96
C ASN A 181 8.12 70.44 76.34
N ALA A 182 7.40 69.68 77.18
CA ALA A 182 7.18 70.03 78.58
C ALA A 182 8.50 70.05 79.38
N ALA A 183 9.38 69.07 79.19
CA ALA A 183 10.70 69.02 79.81
C ALA A 183 11.61 70.17 79.35
N PHE A 184 11.54 70.57 78.07
CA PHE A 184 12.27 71.74 77.55
C PHE A 184 11.74 73.04 78.17
N THR A 185 10.43 73.17 78.28
CA THR A 185 9.79 74.31 78.97
C THR A 185 10.19 74.36 80.45
N GLN A 186 10.25 73.20 81.10
CA GLN A 186 10.71 73.06 82.48
C GLN A 186 12.19 73.42 82.61
N SER A 187 13.05 72.95 81.69
CA SER A 187 14.47 73.31 81.66
C SER A 187 14.70 74.80 81.42
N ASN A 188 13.88 75.46 80.61
CA ASN A 188 13.95 76.91 80.43
C ASN A 188 13.51 77.64 81.70
N THR A 189 12.43 77.16 82.33
CA THR A 189 11.98 77.67 83.64
C THR A 189 13.06 77.47 84.70
N ASP A 190 13.74 76.33 84.69
CA ASP A 190 14.83 76.02 85.61
C ASP A 190 16.07 76.84 85.30
N ASN A 191 16.40 77.13 84.04
CA ASN A 191 17.46 78.08 83.68
C ASN A 191 17.14 79.51 84.16
N VAL A 192 15.88 79.94 84.07
CA VAL A 192 15.44 81.22 84.64
C VAL A 192 15.55 81.20 86.16
N ARG A 193 15.14 80.11 86.83
CA ARG A 193 15.32 79.94 88.29
C ARG A 193 16.80 79.88 88.68
N LEU A 194 17.65 79.24 87.88
CA LEU A 194 19.09 79.15 88.10
C LEU A 194 19.75 80.52 87.94
N SER A 195 19.34 81.28 86.92
CA SER A 195 19.79 82.66 86.71
C SER A 195 19.33 83.57 87.85
N ALA A 196 18.07 83.44 88.29
CA ALA A 196 17.56 84.15 89.45
C ALA A 196 18.28 83.73 90.74
N ALA A 197 18.56 82.44 90.93
CA ALA A 197 19.31 81.91 92.06
C ALA A 197 20.78 82.36 92.02
N TYR A 198 21.39 82.51 90.84
CA TYR A 198 22.73 83.07 90.66
C TYR A 198 22.74 84.55 91.02
N VAL A 199 21.73 85.32 90.59
CA VAL A 199 21.55 86.72 91.01
C VAL A 199 21.33 86.80 92.52
N SER A 200 20.48 85.95 93.09
CA SER A 200 20.26 85.88 94.55
C SER A 200 21.49 85.41 95.30
N SER A 201 22.32 84.54 94.72
CA SER A 201 23.58 84.07 95.30
C SER A 201 24.64 85.17 95.26
N ASN A 202 24.73 85.93 94.17
CA ASN A 202 25.57 87.12 94.10
C ASN A 202 25.08 88.21 95.06
N ALA A 203 23.77 88.45 95.14
CA ALA A 203 23.19 89.35 96.13
C ALA A 203 23.47 88.85 97.55
N ALA A 204 23.34 87.55 97.80
CA ALA A 204 23.70 86.93 99.07
C ALA A 204 25.20 87.00 99.33
N TYR A 205 26.07 86.94 98.31
CA TYR A 205 27.51 87.09 98.45
C TYR A 205 27.87 88.53 98.78
N VAL A 206 27.18 89.51 98.21
CA VAL A 206 27.27 90.93 98.60
C VAL A 206 26.77 91.10 100.04
N VAL A 207 25.64 90.48 100.41
CA VAL A 207 25.11 90.51 101.79
C VAL A 207 26.04 89.78 102.76
N VAL A 208 26.68 88.69 102.36
CA VAL A 208 27.66 87.94 103.16
C VAL A 208 28.94 88.73 103.29
N ASN A 209 29.43 89.41 102.25
CA ASN A 209 30.58 90.31 102.38
C ASN A 209 30.22 91.54 103.23
N ALA A 210 29.03 92.09 103.08
CA ALA A 210 28.52 93.16 103.95
C ALA A 210 28.36 92.68 105.39
N ALA A 211 27.88 91.45 105.60
CA ALA A 211 27.77 90.81 106.91
C ALA A 211 29.14 90.48 107.48
N TYR A 212 30.12 90.07 106.66
CA TYR A 212 31.50 89.83 107.08
C TYR A 212 32.17 91.14 107.48
N THR A 213 31.91 92.21 106.73
CA THR A 213 32.32 93.57 107.08
C THR A 213 31.63 94.04 108.36
N SER A 214 30.34 93.71 108.54
CA SER A 214 29.55 94.04 109.75
C SER A 214 29.91 93.17 110.94
N ILE A 215 30.35 91.94 110.73
CA ILE A 215 30.88 91.01 111.73
C ILE A 215 32.27 91.47 112.13
N ASN A 216 33.12 91.91 111.20
CA ASN A 216 34.42 92.49 111.51
C ASN A 216 34.26 93.83 112.25
N ALA A 217 33.33 94.69 111.81
CA ALA A 217 32.92 95.88 112.55
C ALA A 217 32.33 95.49 113.91
N GLY A 218 31.55 94.41 113.96
CA GLY A 218 30.99 93.82 115.16
C GLY A 218 32.07 93.28 116.10
N TYR A 219 33.16 92.69 115.60
CA TYR A 219 34.32 92.28 116.37
C TYR A 219 35.10 93.48 116.88
N VAL A 220 35.22 94.54 116.09
CA VAL A 220 35.78 95.82 116.55
C VAL A 220 34.91 96.41 117.67
N VAL A 221 33.58 96.39 117.52
CA VAL A 221 32.63 96.85 118.55
C VAL A 221 32.61 95.92 119.76
N VAL A 222 32.70 94.61 119.60
CA VAL A 222 32.77 93.62 120.69
C VAL A 222 34.10 93.73 121.42
N ASN A 223 35.22 93.95 120.72
CA ASN A 223 36.51 94.23 121.35
C ASN A 223 36.50 95.58 122.07
N ALA A 224 35.88 96.61 121.48
CA ALA A 224 35.67 97.91 122.13
C ALA A 224 34.75 97.78 123.35
N ALA A 225 33.70 96.98 123.27
CA ALA A 225 32.77 96.68 124.36
C ALA A 225 33.41 95.78 125.42
N TYR A 226 34.32 94.87 125.07
CA TYR A 226 35.15 94.13 126.01
C TYR A 226 36.08 95.08 126.75
N THR A 227 36.68 96.02 126.03
CA THR A 227 37.52 97.08 126.61
C THR A 227 36.70 97.97 127.52
N TYR A 228 35.50 98.39 127.09
CA TYR A 228 34.58 99.23 127.86
C TYR A 228 34.00 98.50 129.08
N THR A 229 33.66 97.21 128.95
CA THR A 229 33.22 96.35 130.05
C THR A 229 34.35 96.13 131.04
N ASN A 230 35.58 95.88 130.56
CA ASN A 230 36.76 95.82 131.41
C ASN A 230 37.00 97.16 132.12
N SER A 231 36.90 98.29 131.43
CA SER A 231 36.95 99.63 132.02
C SER A 231 35.82 99.86 133.03
N SER A 232 34.60 99.40 132.75
CA SER A 232 33.46 99.49 133.66
C SER A 232 33.65 98.58 134.87
N TYR A 233 34.27 97.42 134.71
CA TYR A 233 34.66 96.53 135.80
C TYR A 233 35.72 97.18 136.67
N VAL A 234 36.69 97.87 136.05
CA VAL A 234 37.70 98.68 136.76
C VAL A 234 37.04 99.83 137.51
N VAL A 235 36.08 100.54 136.89
CA VAL A 235 35.31 101.62 137.52
C VAL A 235 34.44 101.08 138.66
N ALA A 236 33.78 99.94 138.48
CA ALA A 236 33.00 99.27 139.52
C ALA A 236 33.89 98.85 140.69
N ASN A 237 35.07 98.27 140.42
CA ASN A 237 36.07 97.94 141.45
C ASN A 237 36.61 99.20 142.15
N ALA A 238 36.84 100.29 141.42
CA ALA A 238 37.28 101.58 141.98
C ALA A 238 36.19 102.21 142.85
N ALA A 239 34.92 102.19 142.40
CA ALA A 239 33.77 102.64 143.17
C ALA A 239 33.57 101.78 144.43
N TYR A 240 33.75 100.46 144.34
CA TYR A 240 33.73 99.56 145.49
C TYR A 240 34.84 99.89 146.50
N THR A 241 36.03 100.23 146.00
CA THR A 241 37.16 100.68 146.83
C THR A 241 36.89 102.04 147.49
N GLN A 242 36.27 102.97 146.75
CA GLN A 242 35.91 104.30 147.24
C GLN A 242 34.78 104.23 148.27
N ALA A 243 33.78 103.36 148.07
CA ALA A 243 32.76 103.03 149.06
C ALA A 243 33.38 102.44 150.33
N ASN A 244 34.37 101.56 150.19
CA ASN A 244 35.14 101.05 151.34
C ASN A 244 35.94 102.14 152.06
N THR A 245 36.51 103.10 151.32
CA THR A 245 37.27 104.23 151.89
C THR A 245 36.35 105.21 152.62
N ALA A 246 35.18 105.51 152.04
CA ALA A 246 34.15 106.34 152.65
C ALA A 246 33.58 105.68 153.92
N ARG A 247 33.35 104.36 153.88
CA ARG A 247 33.00 103.56 155.08
C ARG A 247 34.06 103.70 156.17
N ASN A 248 35.34 103.60 155.84
CA ASN A 248 36.42 103.80 156.82
C ASN A 248 36.46 105.23 157.37
N ARG A 249 36.30 106.26 156.53
CA ARG A 249 36.21 107.66 156.98
C ARG A 249 35.00 107.92 157.88
N ALA A 250 33.85 107.30 157.58
CA ALA A 250 32.68 107.35 158.45
C ALA A 250 32.97 106.72 159.82
N ASN A 251 33.71 105.60 159.85
CA ASN A 251 34.18 104.98 161.08
C ASN A 251 35.19 105.87 161.85
N ASP A 252 36.13 106.51 161.16
CA ASP A 252 37.11 107.43 161.77
C ASP A 252 36.43 108.68 162.35
N ALA A 253 35.45 109.25 161.63
CA ALA A 253 34.64 110.36 162.08
C ALA A 253 33.79 109.99 163.31
N TYR A 254 33.25 108.76 163.34
CA TYR A 254 32.57 108.21 164.52
C TYR A 254 33.53 108.10 165.72
N GLY A 255 34.79 107.70 165.50
CA GLY A 255 35.82 107.66 166.53
C GLY A 255 36.21 109.05 167.07
N LEU A 256 36.40 110.04 166.19
CA LEU A 256 36.74 111.41 166.57
C LEU A 256 35.59 112.10 167.34
N ALA A 257 34.34 111.80 166.99
CA ALA A 257 33.15 112.31 167.69
C ALA A 257 33.03 111.83 169.15
N GLN A 258 33.67 110.71 169.53
CA GLN A 258 33.68 110.26 170.94
C GLN A 258 34.70 110.98 171.83
N VAL A 259 35.73 111.64 171.27
CA VAL A 259 36.88 112.18 172.05
C VAL A 259 36.71 113.67 172.42
N LEU A 260 35.86 114.44 171.73
CA LEU A 260 35.84 115.91 171.83
C LEU A 260 34.47 116.50 172.19
N GLY A 261 33.87 116.08 173.30
CA GLY A 261 32.50 116.50 173.69
C GLY A 261 32.16 118.00 173.53
N GLY A 262 31.10 118.29 172.76
CA GLY A 262 30.27 119.49 172.84
C GLY A 262 30.14 120.37 171.56
N ASP A 263 29.01 120.21 170.85
CA ASP A 263 28.37 121.08 169.83
C ASP A 263 29.08 121.38 168.48
N SER A 264 28.47 121.32 167.28
CA SER A 264 27.20 120.79 166.74
C SER A 264 27.17 121.10 165.21
N ALA A 265 26.29 120.43 164.46
CA ALA A 265 25.69 120.83 163.15
C ALA A 265 26.39 120.56 161.78
N ASN A 266 27.71 120.47 161.64
CA ASN A 266 28.31 120.17 160.30
C ASN A 266 28.31 118.67 159.90
N ILE A 267 28.00 117.75 160.83
CA ILE A 267 28.11 116.30 160.61
C ILE A 267 26.88 115.71 159.88
N VAL A 268 25.72 116.38 159.92
CA VAL A 268 24.46 115.83 159.33
C VAL A 268 24.37 116.03 157.82
N ILE A 269 24.95 117.12 157.27
CA ILE A 269 24.93 117.39 155.81
C ILE A 269 25.85 116.41 155.05
N TYR A 270 26.98 116.02 155.65
CA TYR A 270 27.96 115.12 155.02
C TYR A 270 27.48 113.65 154.94
N LEU A 271 26.55 113.25 155.81
CA LEU A 271 25.96 111.90 155.82
C LEU A 271 24.87 111.72 154.74
N ALA A 272 24.14 112.77 154.38
CA ALA A 272 23.07 112.70 153.37
C ALA A 272 23.61 112.57 151.94
N ASP A 273 24.68 113.29 151.59
CA ASP A 273 25.31 113.21 150.26
C ASP A 273 25.91 111.82 149.97
N ASN A 274 26.40 111.12 151.01
CA ASN A 274 26.97 109.78 150.84
C ASN A 274 25.92 108.71 150.48
N TRP A 275 24.69 108.83 150.99
CA TRP A 275 23.63 107.86 150.70
C TRP A 275 23.18 107.93 149.23
N TYR A 276 23.07 109.14 148.68
CA TYR A 276 22.66 109.36 147.29
C TYR A 276 23.67 108.79 146.30
N VAL A 277 24.97 109.04 146.53
CA VAL A 277 26.06 108.51 145.68
C VAL A 277 26.07 106.97 145.64
N THR A 278 25.76 106.33 146.78
CA THR A 278 25.77 104.86 146.87
C THR A 278 24.62 104.21 146.09
N ASN A 279 23.40 104.76 146.17
CA ASN A 279 22.26 104.26 145.39
C ASN A 279 22.43 104.50 143.89
N THR A 280 22.94 105.67 143.50
CA THR A 280 23.19 105.97 142.08
C THR A 280 24.20 104.99 141.47
N ALA A 281 25.23 104.59 142.21
CA ALA A 281 26.21 103.60 141.77
C ALA A 281 25.60 102.19 141.61
N PHE A 282 24.67 101.80 142.49
CA PHE A 282 23.98 100.51 142.42
C PHE A 282 23.03 100.41 141.21
N ASP A 283 22.31 101.48 140.90
CA ASP A 283 21.41 101.54 139.73
C ASP A 283 22.17 101.41 138.40
N VAL A 284 23.35 102.05 138.30
CA VAL A 284 24.23 101.93 137.12
C VAL A 284 24.72 100.49 136.93
N ALA A 285 25.05 99.78 138.02
CA ALA A 285 25.48 98.39 137.95
C ALA A 285 24.36 97.45 137.48
N ASN A 286 23.13 97.65 137.97
CA ASN A 286 21.97 96.87 137.53
C ASN A 286 21.61 97.12 136.05
N ALA A 287 21.67 98.37 135.59
CA ALA A 287 21.44 98.71 134.19
C ALA A 287 22.45 98.01 133.25
N ALA A 288 23.73 97.95 133.64
CA ALA A 288 24.77 97.26 132.88
C ALA A 288 24.52 95.73 132.79
N PHE A 289 24.03 95.10 133.87
CA PHE A 289 23.71 93.67 133.88
C PHE A 289 22.53 93.33 132.96
N VAL A 290 21.49 94.16 132.94
CA VAL A 290 20.33 94.00 132.04
C VAL A 290 20.74 94.07 130.56
N GLN A 291 21.64 95.01 130.23
CA GLN A 291 22.16 95.15 128.87
C GLN A 291 22.92 93.88 128.42
N SER A 292 23.77 93.32 129.29
CA SER A 292 24.51 92.09 129.00
C SER A 292 23.59 90.88 128.73
N ASN A 293 22.47 90.75 129.45
CA ASN A 293 21.50 89.67 129.22
C ASN A 293 20.75 89.84 127.90
N THR A 294 20.45 91.08 127.53
CA THR A 294 19.82 91.41 126.25
C THR A 294 20.73 91.01 125.08
N ASP A 295 22.03 91.29 125.19
CA ASP A 295 23.00 90.98 124.12
C ASP A 295 23.23 89.46 123.97
N ASN A 296 23.23 88.70 125.06
CA ASN A 296 23.31 87.22 125.01
C ASN A 296 22.09 86.59 124.29
N SER A 297 20.90 87.17 124.47
CA SER A 297 19.69 86.74 123.76
C SER A 297 19.78 86.97 122.24
N ARG A 298 20.36 88.11 121.82
CA ARG A 298 20.60 88.43 120.40
C ARG A 298 21.59 87.46 119.74
N LEU A 299 22.66 87.10 120.45
CA LEU A 299 23.65 86.10 120.00
C LEU A 299 23.01 84.73 119.77
N THR A 300 22.18 84.27 120.71
CA THR A 300 21.47 82.99 120.60
C THR A 300 20.55 82.94 119.38
N THR A 301 19.87 84.06 119.09
CA THR A 301 18.98 84.16 117.91
C THR A 301 19.76 84.07 116.60
N ALA A 302 20.90 84.75 116.49
CA ALA A 302 21.75 84.72 115.30
C ALA A 302 22.32 83.31 115.03
N PHE A 303 22.71 82.59 116.09
CA PHE A 303 23.20 81.21 115.97
C PHE A 303 22.13 80.24 115.41
N ASN A 304 20.90 80.34 115.91
CA ASN A 304 19.78 79.51 115.44
C ASN A 304 19.43 79.76 113.97
N GLN A 305 19.51 81.00 113.51
CA GLN A 305 19.29 81.35 112.10
C GLN A 305 20.35 80.72 111.18
N SER A 306 21.61 80.69 111.62
CA SER A 306 22.71 80.06 110.86
C SER A 306 22.49 78.55 110.68
N ASN A 307 22.10 77.85 111.74
CA ASN A 307 21.78 76.42 111.68
C ASN A 307 20.61 76.13 110.73
N THR A 308 19.58 76.97 110.75
CA THR A 308 18.44 76.85 109.83
C THR A 308 18.86 76.98 108.36
N ASN A 309 19.78 77.91 108.05
CA ASN A 309 20.30 78.09 106.70
C ASN A 309 21.12 76.88 106.23
N ASN A 310 21.92 76.28 107.11
CA ASN A 310 22.72 75.09 106.78
C ASN A 310 21.83 73.87 106.42
N THR A 311 20.71 73.69 107.15
CA THR A 311 19.71 72.66 106.84
C THR A 311 19.08 72.89 105.45
N ARG A 312 18.75 74.14 105.09
CA ARG A 312 18.16 74.47 103.77
C ARG A 312 19.13 74.20 102.61
N LEU A 313 20.42 74.52 102.79
CA LEU A 313 21.47 74.23 101.80
C LEU A 313 21.63 72.73 101.57
N SER A 314 21.64 71.94 102.65
CA SER A 314 21.75 70.47 102.57
C SER A 314 20.56 69.86 101.81
N ALA A 315 19.34 70.34 102.07
CA ALA A 315 18.13 69.90 101.36
C ALA A 315 18.17 70.24 99.86
N ALA A 316 18.65 71.43 99.50
CA ALA A 316 18.78 71.83 98.10
C ALA A 316 19.78 70.95 97.32
N TYR A 317 20.89 70.57 97.96
CA TYR A 317 21.89 69.67 97.37
C TYR A 317 21.31 68.27 97.08
N VAL A 318 20.53 67.71 98.02
CA VAL A 318 19.85 66.42 97.84
C VAL A 318 18.89 66.46 96.65
N SER A 319 18.07 67.51 96.54
CA SER A 319 17.12 67.68 95.43
C SER A 319 17.81 67.79 94.06
N SER A 320 18.97 68.45 93.99
CA SER A 320 19.76 68.57 92.76
C SER A 320 20.33 67.23 92.30
N ASN A 321 20.85 66.42 93.23
CA ASN A 321 21.34 65.07 92.91
C ASN A 321 20.20 64.14 92.46
N ALA A 322 19.02 64.23 93.08
CA ALA A 322 17.85 63.47 92.66
C ALA A 322 17.44 63.82 91.21
N ALA A 323 17.45 65.12 90.86
CA ALA A 323 17.17 65.56 89.50
C ALA A 323 18.21 65.03 88.48
N TYR A 324 19.50 65.02 88.83
CA TYR A 324 20.56 64.47 87.99
C TYR A 324 20.36 62.97 87.68
N VAL A 325 19.92 62.19 88.66
CA VAL A 325 19.60 60.75 88.48
C VAL A 325 18.45 60.57 87.48
N VAL A 326 17.38 61.36 87.59
CA VAL A 326 16.22 61.30 86.69
C VAL A 326 16.62 61.62 85.24
N VAL A 327 17.46 62.63 85.03
CA VAL A 327 17.94 63.01 83.69
C VAL A 327 18.75 61.89 83.04
N ASN A 328 19.64 61.23 83.78
CA ASN A 328 20.43 60.11 83.25
C ASN A 328 19.56 58.88 82.92
N ALA A 329 18.52 58.61 83.71
CA ALA A 329 17.57 57.54 83.42
C ALA A 329 16.78 57.83 82.13
N ALA A 330 16.38 59.08 81.91
CA ALA A 330 15.72 59.50 80.67
C ALA A 330 16.64 59.35 79.44
N TYR A 331 17.90 59.77 79.55
CA TYR A 331 18.89 59.63 78.48
C TYR A 331 19.11 58.15 78.08
N THR A 332 19.18 57.26 79.07
CA THR A 332 19.31 55.81 78.84
C THR A 332 18.09 55.25 78.10
N SER A 333 16.89 55.68 78.50
CA SER A 333 15.63 55.24 77.88
C SER A 333 15.49 55.71 76.43
N ILE A 334 15.94 56.92 76.13
CA ILE A 334 15.95 57.48 74.77
C ILE A 334 16.88 56.66 73.85
N ASN A 335 18.08 56.32 74.32
CA ASN A 335 19.04 55.52 73.54
C ASN A 335 18.55 54.09 73.28
N ALA A 336 17.85 53.49 74.25
CA ALA A 336 17.18 52.20 74.05
C ALA A 336 16.09 52.29 72.96
N GLY A 337 15.30 53.36 72.97
CA GLY A 337 14.31 53.65 71.93
C GLY A 337 14.90 53.76 70.52
N TYR A 338 16.02 54.48 70.37
CA TYR A 338 16.75 54.57 69.10
C TYR A 338 17.22 53.21 68.58
N THR A 339 17.72 52.35 69.47
CA THR A 339 18.18 51.01 69.11
C THR A 339 17.05 50.16 68.55
N VAL A 340 15.88 50.19 69.20
CA VAL A 340 14.68 49.46 68.77
C VAL A 340 14.16 50.00 67.43
N ALA A 341 14.14 51.32 67.25
CA ALA A 341 13.70 51.95 66.00
C ALA A 341 14.58 51.54 64.81
N ASN A 342 15.90 51.54 64.99
CA ASN A 342 16.85 51.11 63.95
C ASN A 342 16.69 49.62 63.60
N ALA A 343 16.47 48.76 64.59
CA ALA A 343 16.20 47.34 64.37
C ALA A 343 14.89 47.11 63.60
N ALA A 344 13.83 47.86 63.93
CA ALA A 344 12.57 47.80 63.22
C ALA A 344 12.71 48.24 61.75
N PHE A 345 13.44 49.32 61.49
CA PHE A 345 13.73 49.79 60.14
C PHE A 345 14.50 48.76 59.31
N ALA A 346 15.52 48.12 59.89
CA ALA A 346 16.28 47.07 59.23
C ALA A 346 15.40 45.86 58.87
N ARG A 347 14.51 45.43 59.78
CA ARG A 347 13.58 44.32 59.54
C ARG A 347 12.56 44.64 58.45
N ALA A 348 12.05 45.87 58.41
CA ALA A 348 11.13 46.32 57.37
C ALA A 348 11.79 46.29 55.98
N ASN A 349 13.03 46.78 55.87
CA ASN A 349 13.78 46.74 54.60
C ASN A 349 14.08 45.30 54.15
N LEU A 350 14.40 44.41 55.08
CA LEU A 350 14.63 42.99 54.76
C LEU A 350 13.34 42.33 54.25
N ALA A 351 12.21 42.58 54.91
CA ALA A 351 10.91 42.05 54.50
C ALA A 351 10.50 42.56 53.11
N ALA A 352 10.68 43.85 52.83
CA ALA A 352 10.40 44.43 51.53
C ALA A 352 11.26 43.81 50.40
N ASN A 353 12.55 43.61 50.65
CA ASN A 353 13.45 42.94 49.69
C ASN A 353 13.05 41.48 49.46
N ASN A 354 12.71 40.74 50.50
CA ASN A 354 12.27 39.34 50.37
C ASN A 354 10.98 39.22 49.56
N LEU A 355 10.03 40.14 49.78
CA LEU A 355 8.79 40.19 49.01
C LEU A 355 9.05 40.48 47.52
N ALA A 356 9.90 41.47 47.23
CA ALA A 356 10.29 41.79 45.86
C ALA A 356 10.97 40.60 45.16
N ASN A 357 11.92 39.94 45.83
CA ASN A 357 12.60 38.76 45.29
C ASN A 357 11.64 37.59 45.04
N THR A 358 10.69 37.36 45.96
CA THR A 358 9.66 36.32 45.80
C THR A 358 8.75 36.61 44.62
N ALA A 359 8.32 37.86 44.45
CA ALA A 359 7.50 38.29 43.33
C ALA A 359 8.24 38.14 41.99
N THR A 360 9.53 38.49 41.92
CA THR A 360 10.36 38.28 40.73
C THR A 360 10.50 36.79 40.40
N ALA A 361 10.74 35.94 41.40
CA ALA A 361 10.83 34.50 41.19
C ALA A 361 9.53 33.89 40.66
N ALA A 362 8.37 34.30 41.20
CA ALA A 362 7.07 33.87 40.72
C ALA A 362 6.81 34.30 39.26
N ASN A 363 7.18 35.53 38.90
CA ASN A 363 7.02 36.04 37.53
C ASN A 363 7.91 35.26 36.53
N ASN A 364 9.16 34.98 36.91
CA ASN A 364 10.06 34.16 36.10
C ASN A 364 9.52 32.74 35.89
N TYR A 365 8.95 32.13 36.93
CA TYR A 365 8.33 30.80 36.83
C TYR A 365 7.10 30.79 35.91
N ALA A 366 6.23 31.80 36.01
CA ALA A 366 5.09 31.96 35.12
C ALA A 366 5.52 32.10 33.65
N GLY A 367 6.56 32.89 33.38
CA GLY A 367 7.16 33.02 32.04
C GLY A 367 7.74 31.70 31.52
N ALA A 368 8.44 30.94 32.37
CA ALA A 368 8.98 29.64 31.99
C ALA A 368 7.88 28.62 31.64
N MET A 369 6.78 28.59 32.40
CA MET A 369 5.62 27.76 32.10
C MET A 369 4.93 28.18 30.80
N ALA A 370 4.72 29.48 30.57
CA ALA A 370 4.15 29.99 29.33
C ALA A 370 5.00 29.61 28.09
N ASN A 371 6.33 29.74 28.20
CA ASN A 371 7.26 29.32 27.15
C ASN A 371 7.23 27.80 26.92
N SER A 372 7.13 27.01 27.99
CA SER A 372 7.04 25.54 27.88
C SER A 372 5.76 25.09 27.18
N VAL A 373 4.62 25.76 27.44
CA VAL A 373 3.35 25.52 26.73
C VAL A 373 3.46 25.88 25.24
N ASN A 374 4.08 27.02 24.92
CA ASN A 374 4.33 27.41 23.53
C ASN A 374 5.27 26.41 22.80
N ALA A 375 6.30 25.92 23.48
CA ALA A 375 7.21 24.93 22.92
C ALA A 375 6.51 23.59 22.65
N TYR A 376 5.73 23.08 23.61
CA TYR A 376 4.97 21.84 23.45
C TYR A 376 3.95 21.92 22.31
N THR A 377 3.20 23.03 22.23
CA THR A 377 2.21 23.23 21.16
C THR A 377 2.85 23.32 19.78
N THR A 378 3.99 24.00 19.65
CA THR A 378 4.74 24.10 18.39
C THR A 378 5.35 22.78 17.95
N ALA A 379 5.79 21.93 18.90
CA ALA A 379 6.37 20.62 18.60
C ALA A 379 5.32 19.55 18.25
N THR A 380 4.10 19.67 18.81
CA THR A 380 3.08 18.62 18.71
C THR A 380 2.04 18.90 17.63
N TYR A 381 1.76 20.18 17.36
CA TYR A 381 0.72 20.60 16.42
C TYR A 381 1.24 21.67 15.48
N ILE A 382 0.79 21.63 14.22
CA ILE A 382 0.91 22.80 13.34
C ILE A 382 -0.10 23.84 13.84
N LYS A 383 0.39 24.90 14.47
CA LYS A 383 -0.44 26.01 14.96
C LYS A 383 -0.99 26.78 13.75
N LEU A 384 -2.29 26.63 13.48
CA LEU A 384 -3.00 27.48 12.52
C LEU A 384 -3.27 28.84 13.20
N THR A 385 -2.51 29.86 12.82
CA THR A 385 -2.63 31.23 13.35
C THR A 385 -3.66 32.08 12.59
N SER A 386 -4.14 31.60 11.46
CA SER A 386 -5.12 32.26 10.60
C SER A 386 -5.90 31.24 9.75
N ALA A 387 -7.04 31.66 9.19
CA ALA A 387 -7.85 30.84 8.29
C ALA A 387 -7.10 30.40 7.02
N THR A 388 -6.07 31.17 6.63
CA THR A 388 -5.12 30.84 5.58
C THR A 388 -3.72 30.70 6.17
N GLN A 389 -3.05 29.58 5.91
CA GLN A 389 -1.68 29.34 6.36
C GLN A 389 -0.86 28.82 5.19
N THR A 390 0.38 29.27 5.04
CA THR A 390 1.32 28.77 4.03
C THR A 390 2.48 28.07 4.74
N ILE A 391 2.83 26.86 4.29
CA ILE A 391 4.05 26.16 4.69
C ILE A 391 5.06 26.39 3.56
N THR A 392 6.16 27.09 3.86
CA THR A 392 7.17 27.47 2.84
C THR A 392 8.26 26.42 2.65
N GLY A 393 8.35 25.42 3.53
CA GLY A 393 9.25 24.27 3.41
C GLY A 393 8.53 22.98 3.05
N ASP A 394 9.26 21.87 3.10
CA ASP A 394 8.70 20.54 2.83
C ASP A 394 7.75 20.09 3.94
N LEU A 395 6.65 19.44 3.56
CA LEU A 395 5.68 18.84 4.46
C LEU A 395 5.78 17.31 4.38
N SER A 396 6.19 16.67 5.49
CA SER A 396 6.17 15.21 5.64
C SER A 396 5.08 14.79 6.62
N ILE A 397 4.22 13.86 6.22
CA ILE A 397 3.12 13.34 7.05
C ILE A 397 3.34 11.83 7.23
N THR A 398 3.51 11.38 8.47
CA THR A 398 3.70 9.95 8.82
C THR A 398 2.40 9.18 8.98
N GLY A 399 1.26 9.89 9.08
CA GLY A 399 -0.08 9.32 9.14
C GLY A 399 -0.90 9.56 7.87
N ASN A 400 -2.22 9.54 8.00
CA ASN A 400 -3.13 9.79 6.87
C ASN A 400 -3.28 11.29 6.63
N LEU A 401 -3.34 11.70 5.35
CA LEU A 401 -3.75 13.03 4.93
C LEU A 401 -5.22 13.00 4.51
N THR A 402 -6.09 13.71 5.25
CA THR A 402 -7.49 13.92 4.88
C THR A 402 -7.71 15.40 4.61
N LEU A 403 -8.17 15.75 3.40
CA LEU A 403 -8.50 17.12 3.00
C LEU A 403 -10.02 17.25 2.82
N LEU A 404 -10.62 18.15 3.58
CA LEU A 404 -12.06 18.46 3.50
C LEU A 404 -12.21 19.73 2.67
N GLY A 405 -12.69 19.59 1.44
CA GLY A 405 -12.88 20.69 0.50
C GLY A 405 -13.29 20.18 -0.87
N ASN A 406 -13.72 21.08 -1.75
CA ASN A 406 -14.18 20.71 -3.09
C ASN A 406 -13.02 20.53 -4.08
N VAL A 407 -11.89 21.22 -3.85
CA VAL A 407 -10.74 21.26 -4.79
C VAL A 407 -9.44 21.03 -4.02
N THR A 408 -8.61 20.13 -4.54
CA THR A 408 -7.21 19.96 -4.13
C THR A 408 -6.33 20.22 -5.36
N THR A 409 -5.45 21.21 -5.29
CA THR A 409 -4.53 21.56 -6.38
C THR A 409 -3.11 21.14 -6.01
N LEU A 410 -2.51 20.28 -6.82
CA LEU A 410 -1.12 19.85 -6.68
C LEU A 410 -0.32 20.39 -7.86
N THR A 411 0.52 21.39 -7.62
CA THR A 411 1.45 21.95 -8.61
C THR A 411 2.82 21.28 -8.49
N SER A 412 2.85 19.95 -8.47
CA SER A 412 4.08 19.16 -8.41
C SER A 412 4.49 18.64 -9.79
N ASN A 413 5.80 18.49 -10.01
CA ASN A 413 6.31 17.85 -11.24
C ASN A 413 6.02 16.34 -11.26
N ASN A 414 5.98 15.71 -10.07
CA ASN A 414 5.78 14.28 -9.91
C ASN A 414 4.65 14.01 -8.90
N LEU A 415 3.81 13.02 -9.20
CA LEU A 415 2.92 12.36 -8.25
C LEU A 415 3.38 10.89 -8.14
N ILE A 416 4.00 10.54 -7.02
CA ILE A 416 4.49 9.18 -6.76
C ILE A 416 3.53 8.53 -5.77
N VAL A 417 2.84 7.47 -6.19
CA VAL A 417 1.95 6.68 -5.32
C VAL A 417 2.64 5.36 -5.03
N GLY A 418 3.04 5.15 -3.77
CA GLY A 418 3.76 3.94 -3.36
C GLY A 418 2.89 2.68 -3.38
N ASP A 419 1.58 2.83 -3.11
CA ASP A 419 0.58 1.80 -3.37
C ASP A 419 0.00 2.01 -4.78
N SER A 420 -0.23 0.92 -5.51
CA SER A 420 -0.49 0.95 -6.94
C SER A 420 -1.89 1.46 -7.33
N LEU A 421 -2.84 1.50 -6.39
CA LEU A 421 -4.23 1.83 -6.67
C LEU A 421 -4.59 3.27 -6.30
N ILE A 422 -5.11 4.01 -7.28
CA ILE A 422 -5.77 5.30 -7.05
C ILE A 422 -7.27 5.05 -6.96
N TYR A 423 -7.85 5.21 -5.77
CA TYR A 423 -9.28 5.01 -5.53
C TYR A 423 -10.08 6.30 -5.79
N LEU A 424 -10.69 6.39 -6.97
CA LEU A 424 -11.50 7.53 -7.40
C LEU A 424 -12.98 7.35 -7.03
N ALA A 425 -13.68 8.48 -6.83
CA ALA A 425 -15.13 8.51 -6.58
C ALA A 425 -15.58 7.63 -5.38
N ALA A 426 -14.83 7.66 -4.27
CA ALA A 426 -15.08 6.83 -3.08
C ALA A 426 -16.49 6.98 -2.46
N ASN A 427 -17.20 8.07 -2.77
CA ASN A 427 -18.58 8.31 -2.31
C ASN A 427 -19.66 7.97 -3.37
N ASN A 428 -19.28 7.38 -4.51
CA ASN A 428 -20.21 6.99 -5.56
C ASN A 428 -20.78 5.58 -5.29
N TYR A 429 -21.77 5.50 -4.39
CA TYR A 429 -22.36 4.24 -3.91
C TYR A 429 -23.53 3.73 -4.78
N SER A 430 -24.06 2.54 -4.47
CA SER A 430 -25.19 1.94 -5.20
C SER A 430 -26.42 2.84 -5.18
N GLY A 431 -26.94 3.21 -6.36
CA GLY A 431 -28.08 4.12 -6.52
C GLY A 431 -27.69 5.59 -6.77
N THR A 432 -26.40 5.93 -6.78
CA THR A 432 -25.90 7.30 -6.99
C THR A 432 -24.87 7.43 -8.12
N ASP A 433 -24.82 6.48 -9.07
CA ASP A 433 -23.84 6.44 -10.18
C ASP A 433 -24.01 7.58 -11.19
N PHE A 434 -23.66 8.79 -10.73
CA PHE A 434 -23.83 10.09 -11.40
C PHE A 434 -22.50 10.77 -11.72
N LEU A 435 -21.36 10.25 -11.22
CA LEU A 435 -20.05 10.87 -11.40
C LEU A 435 -19.28 10.18 -12.50
N ASP A 436 -18.77 10.96 -13.45
CA ASP A 436 -17.79 10.47 -14.41
C ASP A 436 -16.45 10.25 -13.69
N ILE A 437 -15.75 9.18 -14.06
CA ILE A 437 -14.56 8.70 -13.32
C ILE A 437 -13.40 8.53 -14.29
N GLY A 438 -12.29 9.24 -14.06
CA GLY A 438 -11.13 9.06 -14.90
C GLY A 438 -10.04 10.10 -14.71
N PHE A 439 -9.17 10.17 -15.72
CA PHE A 439 -8.02 11.07 -15.77
C PHE A 439 -8.12 11.99 -16.98
N ILE A 440 -7.79 13.26 -16.79
CA ILE A 440 -7.84 14.30 -17.82
C ILE A 440 -6.52 15.07 -17.81
N GLY A 441 -5.93 15.23 -18.99
CA GLY A 441 -4.79 16.10 -19.24
C GLY A 441 -5.22 17.29 -20.09
N ASN A 442 -4.74 18.48 -19.73
CA ASN A 442 -4.88 19.70 -20.53
C ASN A 442 -3.69 19.85 -21.48
N TYR A 443 -3.93 20.27 -22.72
CA TYR A 443 -2.89 20.60 -23.69
C TYR A 443 -3.38 21.71 -24.65
N GLY A 444 -2.45 22.39 -25.32
CA GLY A 444 -2.78 23.38 -26.34
C GLY A 444 -3.04 22.74 -27.71
N ASN A 445 -4.16 23.04 -28.34
CA ASN A 445 -4.40 22.65 -29.74
C ASN A 445 -3.64 23.57 -30.72
N THR A 446 -3.73 23.26 -32.01
CA THR A 446 -3.06 24.02 -33.08
C THR A 446 -3.56 25.47 -33.25
N THR A 447 -4.70 25.81 -32.64
CA THR A 447 -5.24 27.18 -32.63
C THR A 447 -4.87 27.96 -31.36
N GLY A 448 -4.10 27.35 -30.45
CA GLY A 448 -3.67 27.96 -29.19
C GLY A 448 -4.71 27.93 -28.06
N ALA A 449 -5.83 27.24 -28.26
CA ALA A 449 -6.83 27.02 -27.22
C ALA A 449 -6.44 25.83 -26.33
N ASN A 450 -6.81 25.89 -25.06
CA ASN A 450 -6.72 24.76 -24.14
C ASN A 450 -7.79 23.73 -24.50
N VAL A 451 -7.38 22.48 -24.60
CA VAL A 451 -8.22 21.34 -24.90
C VAL A 451 -7.77 20.16 -24.06
N HIS A 452 -8.62 19.16 -23.93
CA HIS A 452 -8.39 18.05 -23.01
C HIS A 452 -8.31 16.71 -23.73
N THR A 453 -7.51 15.82 -23.16
CA THR A 453 -7.38 14.40 -23.54
C THR A 453 -7.40 13.55 -22.29
N GLY A 454 -7.79 12.29 -22.40
CA GLY A 454 -7.80 11.43 -21.24
C GLY A 454 -8.52 10.12 -21.45
N LEU A 455 -8.75 9.46 -20.31
CA LEU A 455 -9.54 8.25 -20.19
C LEU A 455 -10.60 8.48 -19.12
N ILE A 456 -11.86 8.51 -19.51
CA ILE A 456 -12.99 8.74 -18.61
C ILE A 456 -14.03 7.64 -18.80
N ARG A 457 -14.58 7.14 -17.69
CA ARG A 457 -15.85 6.43 -17.68
C ARG A 457 -16.98 7.43 -17.60
N ASP A 458 -17.89 7.38 -18.56
CA ASP A 458 -19.14 8.13 -18.53
C ASP A 458 -20.18 7.39 -17.66
N ALA A 459 -20.80 8.11 -16.73
CA ALA A 459 -21.78 7.59 -15.80
C ALA A 459 -23.16 7.45 -16.43
N THR A 460 -23.44 8.02 -17.59
CA THR A 460 -24.73 7.88 -18.26
C THR A 460 -24.80 6.56 -19.02
N ASP A 461 -23.83 6.31 -19.89
CA ASP A 461 -23.80 5.14 -20.79
C ASP A 461 -22.94 3.98 -20.28
N LYS A 462 -22.22 4.19 -19.17
CA LYS A 462 -21.41 3.19 -18.48
C LYS A 462 -20.21 2.71 -19.32
N GLN A 463 -19.73 3.51 -20.28
CA GLN A 463 -18.58 3.20 -21.14
C GLN A 463 -17.33 3.99 -20.78
N TYR A 464 -16.16 3.46 -21.15
CA TYR A 464 -14.91 4.21 -21.11
C TYR A 464 -14.62 4.85 -22.46
N TYR A 465 -14.27 6.13 -22.43
CA TYR A 465 -13.84 6.92 -23.57
C TYR A 465 -12.37 7.27 -23.42
N LEU A 466 -11.56 6.77 -24.34
CA LEU A 466 -10.25 7.37 -24.64
C LEU A 466 -10.52 8.52 -25.62
N PHE A 467 -10.24 9.76 -25.22
CA PHE A 467 -10.64 10.94 -25.99
C PHE A 467 -9.53 11.96 -26.14
N ASN A 468 -9.68 12.85 -27.11
CA ASN A 468 -8.81 13.99 -27.36
C ASN A 468 -9.62 15.18 -27.92
N ALA A 469 -9.03 16.38 -27.88
CA ALA A 469 -9.55 17.62 -28.42
C ALA A 469 -10.91 18.04 -27.82
N TYR A 470 -11.16 17.69 -26.56
CA TYR A 470 -12.34 18.14 -25.85
C TYR A 470 -12.14 19.59 -25.41
N ASP A 471 -12.96 20.51 -25.93
CA ASP A 471 -12.76 21.96 -25.76
C ASP A 471 -13.35 22.51 -24.44
N ALA A 472 -14.16 21.73 -23.73
CA ALA A 472 -14.81 22.19 -22.50
C ALA A 472 -13.97 21.86 -21.27
N GLU A 473 -13.76 22.85 -20.39
CA GLU A 473 -13.09 22.66 -19.11
C GLU A 473 -13.90 21.69 -18.23
N PRO A 474 -13.29 20.59 -17.73
CA PRO A 474 -13.97 19.66 -16.84
C PRO A 474 -14.38 20.35 -15.54
N ALA A 475 -15.67 20.42 -15.28
CA ALA A 475 -16.23 20.94 -14.03
C ALA A 475 -17.21 19.92 -13.44
N ASN A 476 -17.34 19.90 -12.12
CA ASN A 476 -18.31 19.06 -11.39
C ASN A 476 -18.29 17.56 -11.76
N ASN A 477 -17.13 17.03 -12.15
CA ASN A 477 -16.96 15.64 -12.60
C ASN A 477 -17.95 15.24 -13.72
N THR A 478 -18.24 16.18 -14.63
CA THR A 478 -19.15 15.97 -15.75
C THR A 478 -18.38 15.98 -17.07
N PHE A 479 -18.59 14.95 -17.88
CA PHE A 479 -18.07 14.73 -19.21
C PHE A 479 -19.26 14.43 -20.13
N VAL A 480 -19.26 14.97 -21.35
CA VAL A 480 -20.35 14.75 -22.30
C VAL A 480 -19.78 14.13 -23.57
N PRO A 481 -19.90 12.80 -23.73
CA PRO A 481 -19.39 12.09 -24.90
C PRO A 481 -19.93 12.68 -26.21
N GLY A 482 -19.05 12.85 -27.20
CA GLY A 482 -19.41 13.29 -28.56
C GLY A 482 -19.77 14.78 -28.69
N SER A 483 -19.60 15.58 -27.64
CA SER A 483 -19.82 17.03 -27.63
C SER A 483 -18.51 17.81 -27.49
N ASN A 484 -18.56 19.15 -27.57
CA ASN A 484 -17.39 20.03 -27.35
C ASN A 484 -16.16 19.64 -28.18
N ASN A 485 -16.39 19.34 -29.46
CA ASN A 485 -15.37 18.93 -30.43
C ASN A 485 -14.56 17.68 -30.04
N MET A 486 -15.04 16.89 -29.08
CA MET A 486 -14.43 15.63 -28.68
C MET A 486 -14.22 14.72 -29.88
N VAL A 487 -13.03 14.15 -29.97
CA VAL A 487 -12.71 13.06 -30.89
C VAL A 487 -12.30 11.84 -30.08
N ASN A 488 -12.77 10.66 -30.47
CA ASN A 488 -12.24 9.41 -29.94
C ASN A 488 -10.75 9.32 -30.26
N ALA A 489 -9.92 9.18 -29.24
CA ALA A 489 -8.48 9.12 -29.40
C ALA A 489 -8.03 7.76 -29.95
N VAL A 490 -6.89 7.77 -30.64
CA VAL A 490 -6.26 6.56 -31.16
C VAL A 490 -5.48 5.88 -30.04
N LEU A 491 -5.80 4.62 -29.75
CA LEU A 491 -5.02 3.77 -28.85
C LEU A 491 -3.98 2.98 -29.66
N VAL A 492 -2.70 3.16 -29.36
CA VAL A 492 -1.61 2.33 -29.89
C VAL A 492 -1.22 1.31 -28.83
N ALA A 493 -1.76 0.10 -28.91
CA ALA A 493 -1.50 -0.98 -27.95
C ALA A 493 -1.82 -2.36 -28.55
N ASP A 494 -1.20 -3.41 -28.00
CA ASP A 494 -1.65 -4.79 -28.20
C ASP A 494 -2.82 -5.06 -27.24
N ILE A 495 -4.02 -5.30 -27.80
CA ILE A 495 -5.24 -5.47 -27.01
C ILE A 495 -5.58 -6.96 -26.91
N ASN A 496 -5.58 -7.50 -25.68
CA ASN A 496 -6.16 -8.81 -25.38
C ASN A 496 -7.62 -8.64 -24.94
N THR A 497 -8.56 -9.09 -25.77
CA THR A 497 -10.00 -9.01 -25.48
C THR A 497 -10.71 -10.30 -25.87
N SER A 498 -11.72 -10.69 -25.09
CA SER A 498 -12.63 -11.78 -25.44
C SER A 498 -13.68 -11.37 -26.48
N ASN A 499 -13.87 -10.06 -26.68
CA ASN A 499 -14.82 -9.49 -27.62
C ASN A 499 -14.26 -8.18 -28.20
N LEU A 500 -13.95 -8.19 -29.50
CA LEU A 500 -13.55 -6.99 -30.23
C LEU A 500 -14.74 -6.55 -31.10
N THR A 501 -15.46 -5.51 -30.70
CA THR A 501 -16.58 -4.98 -31.50
C THR A 501 -16.08 -3.88 -32.43
N LEU A 502 -16.15 -4.10 -33.75
CA LEU A 502 -15.86 -3.08 -34.77
C LEU A 502 -17.13 -2.85 -35.60
N GLY A 503 -17.58 -1.59 -35.73
CA GLY A 503 -18.79 -1.27 -36.49
C GLY A 503 -20.07 -1.97 -36.01
N GLY A 504 -20.14 -2.33 -34.71
CA GLY A 504 -21.29 -3.02 -34.12
C GLY A 504 -21.27 -4.55 -34.21
N ALA A 505 -20.24 -5.17 -34.81
CA ALA A 505 -20.10 -6.62 -34.89
C ALA A 505 -18.84 -7.13 -34.17
N ASN A 506 -18.92 -8.32 -33.57
CA ASN A 506 -17.75 -8.98 -32.96
C ASN A 506 -16.79 -9.46 -34.05
N ALA A 507 -15.68 -8.72 -34.23
CA ALA A 507 -14.64 -8.99 -35.21
C ALA A 507 -13.96 -10.34 -34.99
N ILE A 508 -13.85 -10.85 -33.76
CA ILE A 508 -13.26 -12.17 -33.49
C ILE A 508 -14.10 -13.28 -34.14
N VAL A 509 -15.44 -13.17 -34.06
CA VAL A 509 -16.36 -14.13 -34.69
C VAL A 509 -16.25 -14.05 -36.21
N TRP A 510 -16.14 -12.85 -36.76
CA TRP A 510 -15.99 -12.63 -38.21
C TRP A 510 -14.66 -13.19 -38.74
N ILE A 511 -13.55 -12.91 -38.07
CA ILE A 511 -12.22 -13.43 -38.43
C ILE A 511 -12.22 -14.96 -38.38
N LYS A 512 -12.80 -15.56 -37.32
CA LYS A 512 -12.92 -17.01 -37.20
C LYS A 512 -13.77 -17.60 -38.34
N SER A 513 -14.92 -17.00 -38.62
CA SER A 513 -15.80 -17.45 -39.71
C SER A 513 -15.11 -17.36 -41.07
N ALA A 514 -14.34 -16.29 -41.32
CA ALA A 514 -13.57 -16.14 -42.55
C ALA A 514 -12.45 -17.20 -42.67
N TYR A 515 -11.74 -17.47 -41.56
CA TYR A 515 -10.75 -18.54 -41.50
C TYR A 515 -11.36 -19.92 -41.76
N ASP A 516 -12.49 -20.24 -41.11
CA ASP A 516 -13.21 -21.51 -41.29
C ASP A 516 -13.74 -21.63 -42.73
N PHE A 517 -14.27 -20.56 -43.32
CA PHE A 517 -14.67 -20.52 -44.71
C PHE A 517 -13.49 -20.80 -45.66
N SER A 518 -12.35 -20.13 -45.45
CA SER A 518 -11.13 -20.37 -46.23
C SER A 518 -10.66 -21.82 -46.14
N ASN A 519 -10.71 -22.42 -44.94
CA ASN A 519 -10.39 -23.84 -44.75
C ASN A 519 -11.39 -24.77 -45.44
N GLY A 520 -12.67 -24.41 -45.45
CA GLY A 520 -13.72 -25.10 -46.20
C GLY A 520 -13.48 -25.04 -47.71
N VAL A 521 -13.05 -23.90 -48.24
CA VAL A 521 -12.65 -23.77 -49.65
C VAL A 521 -11.43 -24.64 -49.96
N SER A 522 -10.42 -24.68 -49.07
CA SER A 522 -9.23 -25.54 -49.23
C SER A 522 -9.58 -27.04 -49.26
N THR A 523 -10.46 -27.49 -48.37
CA THR A 523 -10.94 -28.89 -48.38
C THR A 523 -11.76 -29.21 -49.63
N ASN A 524 -12.67 -28.32 -50.03
CA ASN A 524 -13.48 -28.50 -51.24
C ASN A 524 -12.62 -28.51 -52.52
N THR A 525 -11.63 -27.63 -52.63
CA THR A 525 -10.69 -27.61 -53.77
C THR A 525 -9.83 -28.86 -53.80
N THR A 526 -9.35 -29.35 -52.64
CA THR A 526 -8.64 -30.63 -52.54
C THR A 526 -9.52 -31.81 -52.98
N ALA A 527 -10.78 -31.85 -52.54
CA ALA A 527 -11.74 -32.88 -52.95
C ALA A 527 -12.08 -32.81 -54.45
N ALA A 528 -12.23 -31.60 -55.00
CA ALA A 528 -12.44 -31.39 -56.43
C ALA A 528 -11.22 -31.84 -57.25
N PHE A 529 -10.01 -31.54 -56.79
CA PHE A 529 -8.77 -32.00 -57.41
C PHE A 529 -8.64 -33.52 -57.37
N ALA A 530 -8.97 -34.16 -56.24
CA ALA A 530 -9.00 -35.62 -56.14
C ALA A 530 -10.03 -36.25 -57.09
N LYS A 531 -11.23 -35.67 -57.20
CA LYS A 531 -12.24 -36.10 -58.19
C LYS A 531 -11.73 -35.94 -59.62
N ALA A 532 -11.10 -34.82 -59.95
CA ALA A 532 -10.53 -34.58 -61.28
C ALA A 532 -9.43 -35.61 -61.61
N ASN A 533 -8.53 -35.91 -60.66
CA ASN A 533 -7.53 -36.97 -60.81
C ASN A 533 -8.16 -38.36 -60.96
N GLY A 534 -9.25 -38.65 -60.23
CA GLY A 534 -10.00 -39.89 -60.37
C GLY A 534 -10.62 -40.03 -61.76
N VAL A 535 -11.23 -38.96 -62.28
CA VAL A 535 -11.74 -38.90 -63.66
C VAL A 535 -10.62 -39.11 -64.68
N ALA A 536 -9.46 -38.45 -64.50
CA ALA A 536 -8.30 -38.62 -65.37
C ALA A 536 -7.76 -40.06 -65.34
N THR A 537 -7.70 -40.68 -64.16
CA THR A 537 -7.30 -42.09 -64.00
C THR A 537 -8.28 -43.02 -64.68
N GLY A 538 -9.59 -42.79 -64.52
CA GLY A 538 -10.63 -43.55 -65.21
C GLY A 538 -10.59 -43.38 -66.73
N ALA A 539 -10.36 -42.17 -67.22
CA ALA A 539 -10.19 -41.90 -68.65
C ALA A 539 -8.96 -42.60 -69.23
N ASN A 540 -7.83 -42.58 -68.51
CA ASN A 540 -6.63 -43.33 -68.88
C ASN A 540 -6.89 -44.85 -68.90
N GLY A 541 -7.60 -45.38 -67.90
CA GLY A 541 -8.01 -46.79 -67.86
C GLY A 541 -8.92 -47.18 -69.03
N TYR A 542 -9.90 -46.34 -69.36
CA TYR A 542 -10.78 -46.54 -70.52
C TYR A 542 -9.99 -46.51 -71.84
N ALA A 543 -9.05 -45.58 -72.00
CA ALA A 543 -8.18 -45.52 -73.18
C ALA A 543 -7.33 -46.79 -73.35
N VAL A 544 -6.78 -47.34 -72.26
CA VAL A 544 -6.05 -48.62 -72.27
C VAL A 544 -6.99 -49.77 -72.67
N GLN A 545 -8.21 -49.82 -72.13
CA GLN A 545 -9.18 -50.87 -72.45
C GLN A 545 -9.64 -50.82 -73.91
N VAL A 546 -9.93 -49.62 -74.44
CA VAL A 546 -10.27 -49.42 -75.86
C VAL A 546 -9.08 -49.75 -76.77
N GLY A 547 -7.85 -49.39 -76.38
CA GLY A 547 -6.64 -49.78 -77.10
C GLY A 547 -6.46 -51.31 -77.14
N ALA A 548 -6.65 -52.00 -76.02
CA ALA A 548 -6.60 -53.46 -75.94
C ALA A 548 -7.70 -54.14 -76.76
N ALA A 549 -8.94 -53.63 -76.70
CA ALA A 549 -10.06 -54.13 -77.49
C ALA A 549 -9.84 -53.92 -79.01
N SER A 550 -9.30 -52.76 -79.40
CA SER A 550 -8.96 -52.45 -80.80
C SER A 550 -7.85 -53.36 -81.32
N ASN A 551 -6.81 -53.61 -80.52
CA ASN A 551 -5.75 -54.58 -80.86
C ASN A 551 -6.29 -56.01 -80.99
N THR A 552 -7.22 -56.42 -80.10
CA THR A 552 -7.85 -57.75 -80.15
C THR A 552 -8.71 -57.91 -81.41
N TRP A 553 -9.48 -56.87 -81.76
CA TRP A 553 -10.28 -56.84 -82.96
C TRP A 553 -9.43 -56.84 -84.24
N ALA A 554 -8.35 -56.04 -84.28
CA ALA A 554 -7.39 -56.05 -85.39
C ALA A 554 -6.74 -57.44 -85.58
N ASN A 555 -6.39 -58.12 -84.47
CA ASN A 555 -5.87 -59.50 -84.51
C ASN A 555 -6.91 -60.51 -85.02
N SER A 556 -8.19 -60.38 -84.68
CA SER A 556 -9.23 -61.32 -85.14
C SER A 556 -9.60 -61.12 -86.61
N VAL A 557 -9.52 -59.89 -87.12
CA VAL A 557 -9.66 -59.59 -88.56
C VAL A 557 -8.50 -60.18 -89.36
N PHE A 558 -7.27 -60.14 -88.83
CA PHE A 558 -6.13 -60.84 -89.44
C PHE A 558 -6.25 -62.37 -89.40
N SER A 559 -6.85 -62.95 -88.36
CA SER A 559 -7.02 -64.41 -88.25
C SER A 559 -8.19 -64.99 -89.06
N THR A 560 -9.09 -64.15 -89.58
CA THR A 560 -10.30 -64.60 -90.31
C THR A 560 -10.21 -64.42 -91.83
N GLN A 561 -9.13 -63.83 -92.36
CA GLN A 561 -8.96 -63.58 -93.80
C GLN A 561 -8.06 -64.62 -94.53
N THR A 562 -7.60 -65.68 -93.84
CA THR A 562 -6.87 -66.82 -94.45
C THR A 562 -7.48 -68.16 -94.07
N ASN A 563 -8.62 -68.52 -94.68
CA ASN A 563 -9.14 -69.89 -94.61
C ASN A 563 -8.69 -70.68 -95.86
N THR A 564 -7.47 -71.19 -95.77
CA THR A 564 -6.73 -72.04 -96.72
C THR A 564 -7.27 -73.48 -96.82
N ALA A 565 -8.41 -73.82 -96.18
CA ALA A 565 -8.96 -75.19 -96.20
C ALA A 565 -9.84 -75.51 -97.43
N VAL A 566 -10.49 -74.52 -98.05
CA VAL A 566 -11.34 -74.75 -99.24
C VAL A 566 -10.50 -74.86 -100.52
N ILE A 567 -9.38 -74.15 -100.58
CA ILE A 567 -8.44 -74.16 -101.72
C ILE A 567 -7.61 -75.45 -101.73
N PHE A 568 -7.29 -76.01 -100.56
CA PHE A 568 -6.53 -77.26 -100.43
C PHE A 568 -7.32 -78.51 -100.89
N ASN A 569 -8.64 -78.55 -100.66
CA ASN A 569 -9.49 -79.66 -101.06
C ASN A 569 -9.82 -79.66 -102.57
N VAL A 570 -9.92 -78.49 -103.21
CA VAL A 570 -10.08 -78.36 -104.67
C VAL A 570 -8.77 -78.67 -105.41
N ALA A 571 -7.62 -78.31 -104.84
CA ALA A 571 -6.30 -78.65 -105.38
C ALA A 571 -6.00 -80.16 -105.31
N ASN A 572 -6.39 -80.86 -104.24
CA ASN A 572 -6.21 -82.31 -104.12
C ASN A 572 -7.16 -83.12 -105.03
N ALA A 573 -8.37 -82.63 -105.29
CA ALA A 573 -9.30 -83.25 -106.24
C ALA A 573 -8.82 -83.09 -107.70
N ALA A 574 -8.22 -81.94 -108.04
CA ALA A 574 -7.56 -81.72 -109.34
C ALA A 574 -6.28 -82.55 -109.51
N PHE A 575 -5.51 -82.77 -108.43
CA PHE A 575 -4.30 -83.61 -108.41
C PHE A 575 -4.60 -85.11 -108.62
N ASN A 576 -5.71 -85.62 -108.07
CA ASN A 576 -6.13 -87.01 -108.27
C ASN A 576 -6.77 -87.28 -109.64
N ALA A 577 -7.37 -86.27 -110.28
CA ALA A 577 -7.88 -86.35 -111.66
C ALA A 577 -6.76 -86.26 -112.72
N ALA A 578 -5.66 -85.57 -112.42
CA ALA A 578 -4.49 -85.46 -113.31
C ALA A 578 -3.56 -86.68 -113.29
N ASN A 579 -3.65 -87.55 -112.27
CA ASN A 579 -2.74 -88.69 -112.07
C ASN A 579 -3.26 -90.05 -112.58
N ASN A 580 -4.33 -90.08 -113.40
CA ASN A 580 -4.89 -91.31 -113.99
C ASN A 580 -4.49 -91.53 -115.47
N VAL A 581 -3.26 -91.17 -115.84
CA VAL A 581 -2.75 -91.26 -117.24
C VAL A 581 -1.98 -92.57 -117.51
N GLY A 582 -1.65 -93.36 -116.48
CA GLY A 582 -0.89 -94.62 -116.60
C GLY A 582 -1.55 -95.70 -117.48
N PRO A 583 -2.86 -96.00 -117.33
CA PRO A 583 -3.53 -97.05 -118.14
C PRO A 583 -3.90 -96.64 -119.57
N GLN A 584 -3.82 -95.35 -119.92
CA GLN A 584 -4.20 -94.82 -121.24
C GLN A 584 -2.99 -94.62 -122.18
N ILE A 585 -1.75 -94.69 -121.68
CA ILE A 585 -0.52 -94.54 -122.47
C ILE A 585 0.06 -95.91 -122.92
N ALA A 586 -0.38 -97.03 -122.35
CA ALA A 586 0.16 -98.37 -122.66
C ALA A 586 0.07 -98.81 -124.15
N PRO A 587 -1.01 -98.53 -124.91
CA PRO A 587 -1.07 -98.87 -126.35
C PRO A 587 -0.18 -97.98 -127.23
N ALA A 588 -0.02 -96.71 -126.85
CA ALA A 588 0.84 -95.74 -127.53
C ALA A 588 2.33 -95.99 -127.23
N TYR A 589 2.65 -96.43 -126.02
CA TYR A 589 3.99 -96.85 -125.59
C TYR A 589 4.50 -98.08 -126.37
N ASN A 590 3.65 -99.08 -126.62
CA ASN A 590 4.02 -100.27 -127.41
C ASN A 590 4.14 -99.98 -128.92
N THR A 591 3.40 -99.00 -129.44
CA THR A 591 3.46 -98.56 -130.85
C THR A 591 4.64 -97.59 -131.10
N ALA A 592 5.01 -96.78 -130.10
CA ALA A 592 6.17 -95.89 -130.13
C ALA A 592 7.51 -96.65 -129.98
N ASN A 593 7.56 -97.71 -129.17
CA ASN A 593 8.77 -98.56 -129.06
C ASN A 593 9.08 -99.36 -130.35
N ALA A 594 8.07 -99.72 -131.15
CA ALA A 594 8.29 -100.33 -132.46
C ALA A 594 8.84 -99.33 -133.51
N SER A 595 8.47 -98.05 -133.39
CA SER A 595 8.94 -96.96 -134.27
C SER A 595 10.33 -96.45 -133.89
N PHE A 596 10.67 -96.47 -132.59
CA PHE A 596 11.98 -96.09 -132.05
C PHE A 596 13.10 -97.05 -132.46
N ASN A 597 12.82 -98.36 -132.59
CA ASN A 597 13.77 -99.35 -133.12
C ASN A 597 14.03 -99.23 -134.64
N THR A 598 13.23 -98.45 -135.36
CA THR A 598 13.36 -98.21 -136.82
C THR A 598 14.12 -96.90 -137.13
N ALA A 599 14.16 -95.93 -136.20
CA ALA A 599 14.79 -94.62 -136.42
C ALA A 599 16.19 -94.45 -135.79
N ASN A 600 16.61 -95.38 -134.91
CA ASN A 600 17.94 -95.38 -134.29
C ASN A 600 19.05 -95.98 -135.19
N GLY A 601 18.80 -96.00 -136.52
CA GLY A 601 19.87 -96.01 -137.50
C GLY A 601 20.43 -94.60 -137.61
N LEU A 602 21.55 -94.34 -136.91
CA LEU A 602 22.67 -93.47 -137.30
C LEU A 602 22.33 -92.25 -138.19
N SER A 603 22.71 -91.01 -137.90
CA SER A 603 23.82 -90.48 -137.09
C SER A 603 23.91 -88.99 -137.44
N ASN A 604 24.54 -88.18 -136.57
CA ASN A 604 25.43 -87.08 -137.00
C ASN A 604 24.89 -86.04 -138.01
N GLY A 605 24.47 -84.86 -137.52
CA GLY A 605 24.26 -83.70 -138.37
C GLY A 605 24.07 -82.40 -137.59
N THR A 606 25.06 -81.51 -137.67
CA THR A 606 24.93 -80.05 -137.54
C THR A 606 23.69 -79.59 -138.39
N ILE A 607 22.98 -78.50 -138.13
CA ILE A 607 23.37 -77.10 -138.33
C ILE A 607 22.22 -76.24 -137.75
N SER A 608 22.60 -75.19 -137.03
CA SER A 608 22.11 -73.80 -137.20
C SER A 608 21.10 -73.61 -138.34
N HIS A 609 19.98 -72.91 -138.09
CA HIS A 609 19.64 -71.70 -138.86
C HIS A 609 18.26 -71.11 -138.55
N SER A 610 18.28 -69.78 -138.73
CA SER A 610 17.29 -68.93 -139.38
C SER A 610 16.12 -68.35 -138.62
N ASN A 611 15.81 -68.73 -137.37
CA ASN A 611 14.86 -67.92 -136.56
C ASN A 611 14.91 -68.26 -135.06
N ILE A 612 15.95 -67.79 -134.37
CA ILE A 612 15.89 -67.61 -132.91
C ILE A 612 16.06 -66.13 -132.62
N ALA A 613 14.94 -65.51 -132.23
CA ALA A 613 14.90 -64.12 -131.80
C ALA A 613 15.65 -63.97 -130.47
N LEU A 614 16.80 -63.30 -130.54
CA LEU A 614 17.50 -62.75 -129.38
C LEU A 614 18.38 -61.57 -129.81
N THR A 615 18.03 -60.33 -129.46
CA THR A 615 18.97 -59.16 -129.44
C THR A 615 18.38 -57.91 -128.74
N GLY A 616 18.82 -57.62 -127.51
CA GLY A 616 19.08 -56.28 -126.89
C GLY A 616 17.94 -55.23 -126.77
N THR A 617 17.94 -54.26 -125.84
CA THR A 617 19.06 -53.52 -125.20
C THR A 617 18.94 -53.43 -123.67
N ILE A 618 20.06 -53.66 -122.97
CA ILE A 618 20.30 -53.40 -121.55
C ILE A 618 21.12 -52.10 -121.45
N ASN A 619 20.72 -51.15 -120.61
CA ASN A 619 21.58 -50.05 -120.19
C ASN A 619 21.76 -50.07 -118.67
N ASN A 620 22.86 -50.70 -118.27
CA ASN A 620 23.41 -50.72 -116.92
C ASN A 620 24.11 -49.40 -116.61
N ASN A 621 23.87 -48.83 -115.43
CA ASN A 621 24.94 -48.14 -114.71
C ASN A 621 24.74 -48.34 -113.20
N ALA A 622 24.99 -49.56 -112.74
CA ALA A 622 25.55 -49.77 -111.42
C ALA A 622 26.98 -49.21 -111.42
N ASN A 623 27.46 -48.68 -110.29
CA ASN A 623 28.59 -49.32 -109.61
C ASN A 623 29.08 -48.51 -108.40
N ALA A 624 28.65 -48.94 -107.21
CA ALA A 624 29.54 -49.02 -106.07
C ALA A 624 30.27 -50.39 -106.11
N SER A 625 30.88 -50.74 -107.24
CA SER A 625 31.72 -51.94 -107.34
C SER A 625 33.00 -51.68 -106.54
N THR A 626 33.25 -52.56 -105.58
CA THR A 626 34.46 -52.56 -104.76
C THR A 626 35.53 -53.42 -105.42
N GLN A 627 36.80 -53.04 -105.28
CA GLN A 627 37.95 -53.86 -105.66
C GLN A 627 38.97 -53.89 -104.53
N VAL A 628 39.75 -54.96 -104.45
CA VAL A 628 40.93 -55.04 -103.57
C VAL A 628 42.16 -54.86 -104.44
N LEU A 629 42.93 -53.80 -104.21
CA LEU A 629 44.18 -53.58 -104.93
C LEU A 629 45.26 -54.49 -104.37
N THR A 630 46.10 -54.99 -105.25
CA THR A 630 47.26 -55.79 -104.86
C THR A 630 48.36 -54.87 -104.34
N ASP A 631 48.91 -55.19 -103.15
CA ASP A 631 50.07 -54.49 -102.62
C ASP A 631 51.31 -54.75 -103.47
N GLY A 632 52.07 -53.70 -103.73
CA GLY A 632 53.33 -53.72 -104.47
C GLY A 632 54.06 -52.40 -104.27
N ALA A 633 55.34 -52.34 -104.62
CA ALA A 633 56.14 -51.11 -104.46
C ALA A 633 55.47 -49.88 -105.11
N THR A 634 54.78 -50.09 -106.24
CA THR A 634 53.84 -49.14 -106.85
C THR A 634 52.48 -49.79 -107.02
N ILE A 635 51.45 -49.21 -106.42
CA ILE A 635 50.07 -49.71 -106.46
C ILE A 635 49.34 -49.04 -107.63
N SER A 636 48.77 -49.85 -108.51
CA SER A 636 47.99 -49.39 -109.67
C SER A 636 46.49 -49.53 -109.39
N TRP A 637 45.73 -48.47 -109.66
CA TRP A 637 44.27 -48.48 -109.48
C TRP A 637 43.56 -48.26 -110.82
N ASN A 638 42.96 -49.32 -111.37
CA ASN A 638 42.07 -49.24 -112.52
C ASN A 638 40.63 -49.03 -112.06
N VAL A 639 40.13 -47.80 -112.12
CA VAL A 639 38.83 -47.48 -111.52
C VAL A 639 37.63 -48.08 -112.26
N ALA A 640 37.80 -48.55 -113.50
CA ALA A 640 36.75 -49.28 -114.22
C ALA A 640 36.47 -50.67 -113.61
N ALA A 641 37.45 -51.26 -112.91
CA ALA A 641 37.29 -52.51 -112.18
C ALA A 641 36.62 -52.34 -110.80
N GLY A 642 36.47 -51.10 -110.33
CA GLY A 642 35.82 -50.77 -109.07
C GLY A 642 36.16 -49.35 -108.60
N MET A 643 35.14 -48.55 -108.29
CA MET A 643 35.31 -47.15 -107.89
C MET A 643 35.63 -46.99 -106.40
N ILE A 644 35.40 -48.05 -105.61
CA ILE A 644 35.84 -48.15 -104.21
C ILE A 644 36.93 -49.20 -104.13
N ALA A 645 38.14 -48.81 -103.74
CA ALA A 645 39.28 -49.72 -103.62
C ALA A 645 39.66 -49.94 -102.16
N THR A 646 40.20 -51.11 -101.84
CA THR A 646 40.86 -51.38 -100.56
C THR A 646 42.25 -51.94 -100.81
N VAL A 647 43.25 -51.45 -100.09
CA VAL A 647 44.62 -51.97 -100.13
C VAL A 647 45.19 -52.06 -98.72
N THR A 648 45.88 -53.16 -98.42
CA THR A 648 46.67 -53.29 -97.18
C THR A 648 48.14 -53.11 -97.55
N LEU A 649 48.81 -52.10 -96.99
CA LEU A 649 50.19 -51.76 -97.34
C LEU A 649 51.17 -52.71 -96.65
N GLY A 650 51.93 -53.49 -97.42
CA GLY A 650 52.98 -54.39 -96.91
C GLY A 650 54.37 -53.74 -96.77
N GLY A 651 54.47 -52.43 -97.00
CA GLY A 651 55.69 -51.63 -96.98
C GLY A 651 55.40 -50.16 -97.32
N ASP A 652 56.42 -49.31 -97.37
CA ASP A 652 56.25 -47.94 -97.90
C ASP A 652 56.00 -47.99 -99.41
N ARG A 653 54.85 -47.49 -99.86
CA ARG A 653 54.36 -47.66 -101.25
C ARG A 653 54.15 -46.32 -101.95
N THR A 654 54.11 -46.38 -103.28
CA THR A 654 53.63 -45.28 -104.12
C THR A 654 52.31 -45.66 -104.79
N LEU A 655 51.30 -44.79 -104.72
CA LEU A 655 50.06 -44.94 -105.49
C LEU A 655 50.24 -44.26 -106.86
N ALA A 656 50.16 -45.05 -107.94
CA ALA A 656 50.25 -44.57 -109.31
C ALA A 656 49.01 -43.78 -109.72
N ASN A 657 49.11 -42.93 -110.76
CA ASN A 657 47.94 -42.27 -111.33
C ASN A 657 46.90 -43.32 -111.76
N PRO A 658 45.61 -43.11 -111.44
CA PRO A 658 44.56 -44.08 -111.75
C PRO A 658 44.30 -44.16 -113.26
N THR A 659 43.94 -45.34 -113.75
CA THR A 659 43.60 -45.57 -115.17
C THR A 659 42.10 -45.69 -115.37
N ASN A 660 41.62 -45.31 -116.55
CA ASN A 660 40.19 -45.28 -116.92
C ASN A 660 39.35 -44.36 -116.03
N LEU A 661 39.98 -43.29 -115.51
CA LEU A 661 39.34 -42.30 -114.67
C LEU A 661 38.23 -41.56 -115.43
N LYS A 662 37.08 -41.39 -114.77
CA LYS A 662 35.94 -40.60 -115.26
C LYS A 662 35.50 -39.61 -114.19
N VAL A 663 34.75 -38.57 -114.57
CA VAL A 663 34.12 -37.66 -113.60
C VAL A 663 33.27 -38.46 -112.62
N GLY A 664 33.47 -38.27 -111.31
CA GLY A 664 32.76 -39.02 -110.27
C GLY A 664 33.50 -39.09 -108.94
N THR A 665 32.94 -39.86 -108.01
CA THR A 665 33.50 -40.05 -106.66
C THR A 665 34.21 -41.40 -106.56
N TYR A 666 35.41 -41.41 -105.98
CA TYR A 666 36.24 -42.59 -105.76
C TYR A 666 36.69 -42.64 -104.31
N ILE A 667 36.73 -43.84 -103.73
CA ILE A 667 37.13 -44.03 -102.32
C ILE A 667 38.23 -45.09 -102.26
N LEU A 668 39.31 -44.80 -101.57
CA LEU A 668 40.39 -45.74 -101.28
C LEU A 668 40.47 -45.97 -99.77
N HIS A 669 40.29 -47.22 -99.36
CA HIS A 669 40.64 -47.69 -98.03
C HIS A 669 42.10 -48.13 -98.02
N VAL A 670 42.91 -47.52 -97.19
CA VAL A 670 44.30 -47.92 -96.97
C VAL A 670 44.42 -48.50 -95.58
N ILE A 671 44.93 -49.72 -95.48
CA ILE A 671 45.05 -50.45 -94.22
C ILE A 671 46.53 -50.68 -93.93
N GLN A 672 46.97 -50.43 -92.71
CA GLN A 672 48.30 -50.81 -92.24
C GLN A 672 48.44 -52.34 -92.13
N ASP A 673 49.58 -52.90 -92.53
CA ASP A 673 49.89 -54.32 -92.30
C ASP A 673 50.03 -54.65 -90.80
N GLY A 674 50.38 -55.91 -90.52
CA GLY A 674 50.67 -56.40 -89.17
C GLY A 674 51.85 -55.73 -88.45
N THR A 675 52.61 -54.85 -89.11
CA THR A 675 53.73 -54.08 -88.51
C THR A 675 53.36 -52.63 -88.24
N GLY A 676 52.57 -52.02 -89.12
CA GLY A 676 52.21 -50.60 -89.04
C GLY A 676 53.33 -49.67 -89.52
N SER A 677 53.07 -48.38 -89.42
CA SER A 677 53.97 -47.28 -89.81
C SER A 677 54.39 -47.26 -91.28
N ARG A 678 53.57 -47.81 -92.18
CA ARG A 678 53.76 -47.70 -93.63
C ARG A 678 53.27 -46.37 -94.15
N THR A 679 54.01 -45.81 -95.10
CA THR A 679 53.68 -44.57 -95.80
C THR A 679 53.17 -44.86 -97.20
N LEU A 680 52.28 -43.99 -97.69
CA LEU A 680 51.82 -44.00 -99.07
C LEU A 680 52.13 -42.67 -99.73
N THR A 681 53.00 -42.70 -100.74
CA THR A 681 53.33 -41.53 -101.56
C THR A 681 52.40 -41.48 -102.76
N PHE A 682 51.89 -40.31 -103.13
CA PHE A 682 50.91 -40.17 -104.22
C PHE A 682 51.54 -39.59 -105.48
N SER A 683 51.16 -40.14 -106.64
CA SER A 683 51.56 -39.62 -107.95
C SER A 683 50.85 -38.31 -108.32
N SER A 684 51.25 -37.69 -109.42
CA SER A 684 50.89 -36.31 -109.78
C SER A 684 49.39 -36.03 -109.97
N ALA A 685 48.54 -37.04 -110.24
CA ALA A 685 47.10 -36.86 -110.42
C ALA A 685 46.34 -36.63 -109.11
N TYR A 686 46.91 -36.99 -107.96
CA TYR A 686 46.30 -36.76 -106.65
C TYR A 686 46.65 -35.37 -106.13
N LYS A 687 45.63 -34.54 -105.92
CA LYS A 687 45.76 -33.16 -105.45
C LYS A 687 45.29 -33.05 -104.01
N TRP A 688 46.18 -32.55 -103.15
CA TRP A 688 45.92 -32.38 -101.73
C TRP A 688 45.85 -30.90 -101.35
N PRO A 689 45.06 -30.54 -100.32
CA PRO A 689 44.99 -29.17 -99.81
C PRO A 689 46.38 -28.62 -99.49
N ALA A 690 46.66 -27.39 -99.93
CA ALA A 690 47.97 -26.72 -99.80
C ALA A 690 49.19 -27.49 -100.40
N GLY A 691 48.96 -28.52 -101.21
CA GLY A 691 50.01 -29.31 -101.87
C GLY A 691 50.71 -30.34 -100.98
N VAL A 692 50.23 -30.56 -99.75
CA VAL A 692 50.86 -31.48 -98.78
C VAL A 692 50.04 -32.76 -98.71
N ALA A 693 50.67 -33.91 -99.01
CA ALA A 693 50.01 -35.21 -98.90
C ALA A 693 49.72 -35.57 -97.43
N PRO A 694 48.57 -36.22 -97.15
CA PRO A 694 48.21 -36.63 -95.80
C PRO A 694 49.14 -37.71 -95.26
N ILE A 695 49.42 -37.65 -93.96
CA ILE A 695 50.22 -38.65 -93.24
C ILE A 695 49.29 -39.75 -92.76
N LEU A 696 49.54 -40.99 -93.17
CA LEU A 696 48.76 -42.15 -92.77
C LEU A 696 48.91 -42.48 -91.29
N THR A 697 47.86 -43.06 -90.69
CA THR A 697 47.90 -43.56 -89.32
C THR A 697 48.85 -44.74 -89.25
N THR A 698 49.75 -44.72 -88.26
CA THR A 698 50.86 -45.68 -88.16
C THR A 698 50.53 -46.94 -87.34
N THR A 699 49.39 -47.00 -86.67
CA THR A 699 49.00 -48.15 -85.85
C THR A 699 48.75 -49.40 -86.71
N ILE A 700 49.17 -50.57 -86.23
CA ILE A 700 48.91 -51.87 -86.88
C ILE A 700 47.41 -52.03 -87.17
N GLY A 701 47.08 -52.41 -88.41
CA GLY A 701 45.69 -52.64 -88.82
C GLY A 701 44.81 -51.39 -88.90
N ALA A 702 45.35 -50.18 -88.63
CA ALA A 702 44.61 -48.94 -88.80
C ALA A 702 44.12 -48.80 -90.23
N ARG A 703 42.87 -48.35 -90.39
CA ARG A 703 42.25 -48.10 -91.68
C ARG A 703 42.09 -46.60 -91.85
N ASP A 704 42.73 -46.08 -92.89
CA ASP A 704 42.56 -44.71 -93.31
C ASP A 704 41.68 -44.65 -94.56
N LEU A 705 40.78 -43.66 -94.60
CA LEU A 705 39.93 -43.41 -95.77
C LEU A 705 40.43 -42.20 -96.54
N LEU A 706 40.71 -42.40 -97.83
CA LEU A 706 40.97 -41.32 -98.76
C LEU A 706 39.82 -41.26 -99.75
N SER A 707 39.07 -40.15 -99.70
CA SER A 707 37.97 -39.89 -100.62
C SER A 707 38.42 -38.90 -101.67
N PHE A 708 38.05 -39.14 -102.92
CA PHE A 708 38.41 -38.29 -104.04
C PHE A 708 37.19 -37.94 -104.88
N VAL A 709 37.11 -36.68 -105.28
CA VAL A 709 36.23 -36.26 -106.37
C VAL A 709 37.09 -36.05 -107.61
N SER A 710 36.69 -36.65 -108.73
CA SER A 710 37.39 -36.53 -110.00
C SER A 710 36.69 -35.58 -110.96
N ASP A 711 37.48 -34.73 -111.62
CA ASP A 711 37.09 -33.98 -112.83
C ASP A 711 37.32 -34.79 -114.13
N GLY A 712 37.63 -36.08 -114.02
CA GLY A 712 37.97 -36.98 -115.13
C GLY A 712 39.46 -37.03 -115.47
N THR A 713 40.28 -36.12 -114.93
CA THR A 713 41.75 -36.12 -115.13
C THR A 713 42.52 -36.16 -113.81
N ASN A 714 42.13 -35.35 -112.83
CA ASN A 714 42.73 -35.29 -111.50
C ASN A 714 41.79 -35.88 -110.44
N LEU A 715 42.36 -36.18 -109.28
CA LEU A 715 41.65 -36.59 -108.07
C LEU A 715 41.93 -35.60 -106.95
N TYR A 716 40.91 -34.87 -106.51
CA TYR A 716 41.01 -33.93 -105.39
C TYR A 716 40.63 -34.65 -104.10
N GLY A 717 41.61 -34.84 -103.22
CA GLY A 717 41.51 -35.76 -102.09
C GLY A 717 41.19 -35.10 -100.76
N SER A 718 40.42 -35.81 -99.92
CA SER A 718 40.30 -35.60 -98.48
C SER A 718 40.69 -36.87 -97.72
N PHE A 719 41.11 -36.72 -96.47
CA PHE A 719 41.69 -37.79 -95.66
C PHE A 719 41.01 -37.87 -94.30
N LEU A 720 40.55 -39.06 -93.91
CA LEU A 720 40.08 -39.39 -92.58
C LEU A 720 40.99 -40.46 -91.96
N PRO A 721 41.84 -40.10 -90.97
CA PRO A 721 42.72 -41.05 -90.30
C PRO A 721 41.98 -41.96 -89.31
N ASP A 722 42.42 -43.21 -89.21
CA ASP A 722 42.04 -44.24 -88.22
C ASP A 722 40.53 -44.40 -87.98
N VAL A 723 39.80 -44.75 -89.04
CA VAL A 723 38.39 -45.13 -88.91
C VAL A 723 38.29 -46.54 -88.30
N LYS A 724 37.85 -46.62 -87.05
CA LYS A 724 37.71 -47.88 -86.29
C LYS A 724 36.39 -48.61 -86.56
#